data_AF-A0A0V7ZSQ2-F1
#
_entry.id   AF-A0A0V7ZSQ2-F1
#
_cell.length_a   1.000
_cell.length_b   1.000
_cell.length_c   1.000
_cell.angle_alpha   90.00
_cell.angle_beta   90.00
_cell.angle_gamma   90.00
#
_symmetry.space_group_name_H-M   'P 1'
#
loop_
_entity.id
_entity.type
_entity.pdbx_description
1 polymer ?
#
loop_
_entity_poly.entity_id
_entity_poly.type
_entity_poly.pdbx_seq_one_letter_code
_entity_poly.pdbx_strand_id
1 'polypeptide(L)'
;MSLIDQVKQVCDRLAPHGWRNLFLQHGLDIAATDLKAELTKELPGINRNLKGFEDFAFEGIRGIEAGNPARSLLYHAIASPNVTEVGGKELEVFPTLAEIESIENYVFGVEPPSLADLINRAQGDLMAIVVFASEYRPAPETVHRKHADMCFSRTGVARVGTAEAVYDAKNRGFIPFVEGNDYAFGVLPARYSAYIAVQLNGNEDVFGPMNFNFRRKRPELFGRGQEIDQNRQFWVPLHKIFEGDECIRGLDLHVNLEANHLNEKLRRVHLELRKKGHDTGWSEPDINNPPFVFTERIAEWSSDPDYGTGLLMPVVHANLVEAATYQNRPLTFTVPPSPANGFAPSLLIESNGPSRPAPEYVHVRHLVRPDGTIVDLNDQANVAEEVRRGGYQAQHYLDFTADGWIDAIVPELANAFPRQIPAYSMVTAPDFYPNCDQRELLEWWLQRVPSALRSSIWGQVPPLTLSDERLAPNLQLEGANFRAEDDTVTTIVSLPSRGFVRQMPLEVAQTTRHAYLPDAAAGVFAPGWDTSVDTTDNTNHLAAYGLGSPFPEDAKLCAALSAFWPAVAPDTGRSFSATFATVSPMTDAEIIDLPWDGVAGPKVVVRNNQELVEYTRFQHVDYVDSSLNQKFSLALTGQVDVNEYTSRVLAMARAYQAIGISSNREALAVLSFRAVDPNEGELQEAQAQTGVRLQGNLYRFEFYRRGRELQHDSDITKVYYEMLDRIVLFVGAPPRIIARVNNGAWQTVRTN
;
A
#
# COMPACT_ATOMS: atom_id res chain seq x y z
N MET A 1 -17.09 -26.41 21.07
CA MET A 1 -16.25 -27.49 20.52
C MET A 1 -14.85 -27.22 20.99
N SER A 2 -14.11 -28.20 21.52
CA SER A 2 -12.76 -27.91 22.05
C SER A 2 -11.82 -27.46 20.92
N LEU A 3 -10.78 -26.69 21.25
CA LEU A 3 -9.80 -26.21 20.26
C LEU A 3 -9.12 -27.38 19.53
N ILE A 4 -8.79 -28.46 20.25
CA ILE A 4 -8.17 -29.63 19.62
C ILE A 4 -9.10 -30.32 18.62
N ASP A 5 -10.41 -30.34 18.87
CA ASP A 5 -11.38 -30.90 17.92
C ASP A 5 -11.45 -30.07 16.64
N GLN A 6 -11.37 -28.73 16.76
CA GLN A 6 -11.32 -27.83 15.61
C GLN A 6 -10.04 -28.06 14.80
N VAL A 7 -8.87 -28.10 15.45
CA VAL A 7 -7.59 -28.42 14.80
C VAL A 7 -7.65 -29.79 14.12
N LYS A 8 -8.28 -30.78 14.75
CA LYS A 8 -8.47 -32.10 14.16
C LYS A 8 -9.32 -32.06 12.89
N GLN A 9 -10.39 -31.28 12.85
CA GLN A 9 -11.20 -31.12 11.64
C GLN A 9 -10.40 -30.53 10.48
N VAL A 10 -9.58 -29.51 10.75
CA VAL A 10 -8.70 -28.91 9.74
C VAL A 10 -7.68 -29.96 9.24
N CYS A 11 -7.03 -30.67 10.16
CA CYS A 11 -6.04 -31.69 9.82
C CYS A 11 -6.65 -32.83 9.01
N ASP A 12 -7.82 -33.35 9.41
CA ASP A 12 -8.52 -34.43 8.72
C ASP A 12 -8.97 -34.01 7.31
N ARG A 13 -9.39 -32.75 7.13
CA ARG A 13 -9.77 -32.17 5.83
C ARG A 13 -8.56 -32.03 4.90
N LEU A 14 -7.44 -31.52 5.40
CA LEU A 14 -6.24 -31.24 4.61
C LEU A 14 -5.40 -32.50 4.33
N ALA A 15 -5.38 -33.48 5.25
CA ALA A 15 -4.58 -34.70 5.16
C ALA A 15 -4.62 -35.42 3.79
N PRO A 16 -5.79 -35.69 3.17
CA PRO A 16 -5.86 -36.39 1.88
C PRO A 16 -5.28 -35.58 0.71
N HIS A 17 -5.15 -34.27 0.83
CA HIS A 17 -4.70 -33.36 -0.24
C HIS A 17 -3.19 -33.08 -0.21
N GLY A 18 -2.42 -34.06 0.26
CA GLY A 18 -0.95 -34.01 0.29
C GLY A 18 -0.34 -33.51 1.60
N TRP A 19 -1.10 -32.83 2.46
CA TRP A 19 -0.60 -32.28 3.72
C TRP A 19 -0.09 -33.34 4.69
N ARG A 20 -0.75 -34.51 4.79
CA ARG A 20 -0.23 -35.60 5.63
C ARG A 20 1.13 -36.09 5.13
N ASN A 21 1.29 -36.22 3.81
CA ASN A 21 2.56 -36.65 3.22
C ASN A 21 3.67 -35.62 3.47
N LEU A 22 3.33 -34.33 3.48
CA LEU A 22 4.23 -33.25 3.86
C LEU A 22 4.69 -33.40 5.31
N PHE A 23 3.77 -33.44 6.27
CA PHE A 23 4.10 -33.51 7.70
C PHE A 23 4.85 -34.78 8.09
N LEU A 24 4.58 -35.91 7.42
CA LEU A 24 5.33 -37.15 7.63
C LEU A 24 6.82 -37.01 7.29
N GLN A 25 7.22 -36.08 6.39
CA GLN A 25 8.65 -35.78 6.13
C GLN A 25 9.36 -35.17 7.35
N HIS A 26 8.60 -34.62 8.30
CA HIS A 26 9.11 -34.02 9.53
C HIS A 26 8.88 -34.93 10.76
N GLY A 27 8.27 -36.11 10.57
CA GLY A 27 7.94 -37.05 11.66
C GLY A 27 6.62 -36.75 12.39
N LEU A 28 5.76 -35.92 11.80
CA LEU A 28 4.44 -35.54 12.34
C LEU A 28 3.31 -36.21 11.53
N ASP A 29 2.42 -36.94 12.19
CA ASP A 29 1.21 -37.51 11.57
C ASP A 29 -0.04 -36.73 11.98
N ILE A 30 -0.43 -35.74 11.18
CA ILE A 30 -1.63 -34.91 11.45
C ILE A 30 -2.95 -35.70 11.43
N ALA A 31 -2.95 -36.96 10.99
CA ALA A 31 -4.12 -37.84 11.02
C ALA A 31 -4.10 -38.81 12.22
N ALA A 32 -3.19 -38.62 13.18
CA ALA A 32 -3.11 -39.46 14.37
C ALA A 32 -4.42 -39.46 15.17
N THR A 33 -4.74 -40.60 15.79
CA THR A 33 -5.94 -40.73 16.63
C THR A 33 -5.85 -39.84 17.87
N ASP A 34 -4.68 -39.80 18.52
CA ASP A 34 -4.39 -38.86 19.61
C ASP A 34 -3.59 -37.67 19.05
N LEU A 35 -4.29 -36.76 18.37
CA LEU A 35 -3.66 -35.61 17.73
C LEU A 35 -2.98 -34.69 18.76
N LYS A 36 -3.50 -34.58 19.99
CA LYS A 36 -2.90 -33.73 21.02
C LYS A 36 -1.52 -34.24 21.43
N ALA A 37 -1.39 -35.54 21.71
CA ALA A 37 -0.10 -36.14 22.01
C ALA A 37 0.86 -36.03 20.82
N GLU A 38 0.34 -36.20 19.61
CA GLU A 38 1.13 -36.12 18.39
C GLU A 38 1.66 -34.70 18.11
N LEU A 39 0.85 -33.66 18.33
CA LEU A 39 1.25 -32.26 18.13
C LEU A 39 2.25 -31.76 19.19
N THR A 40 2.19 -32.33 20.39
CA THR A 40 3.03 -31.89 21.52
C THR A 40 4.32 -32.70 21.69
N LYS A 41 4.51 -33.80 20.95
CA LYS A 41 5.76 -34.58 21.02
C LYS A 41 6.94 -33.83 20.37
N GLU A 42 8.14 -34.19 20.77
CA GLU A 42 9.36 -33.69 20.13
C GLU A 42 9.59 -34.35 18.76
N LEU A 43 10.00 -33.53 17.78
CA LEU A 43 10.28 -33.87 16.40
C LEU A 43 11.78 -33.64 16.13
N PRO A 44 12.66 -34.63 16.39
CA PRO A 44 14.10 -34.44 16.24
C PRO A 44 14.55 -34.33 14.77
N GLY A 45 13.69 -34.65 13.81
CA GLY A 45 14.01 -34.78 12.39
C GLY A 45 13.34 -33.75 11.48
N ILE A 46 12.96 -32.56 11.97
CA ILE A 46 12.33 -31.52 11.13
C ILE A 46 13.26 -31.15 9.96
N ASN A 47 12.84 -31.49 8.74
CA ASN A 47 13.58 -31.24 7.52
C ASN A 47 13.44 -29.79 7.03
N ARG A 48 14.38 -28.92 7.41
CA ARG A 48 14.44 -27.52 6.97
C ARG A 48 15.09 -27.31 5.59
N ASN A 49 15.39 -28.40 4.88
CA ASN A 49 15.78 -28.31 3.46
C ASN A 49 14.58 -28.54 2.53
N LEU A 50 13.40 -28.81 3.11
CA LEU A 50 12.17 -28.91 2.34
C LEU A 50 11.69 -27.52 1.96
N LYS A 51 11.25 -27.36 0.72
CA LYS A 51 10.75 -26.08 0.20
C LYS A 51 9.58 -25.57 1.04
N GLY A 52 9.64 -24.30 1.42
CA GLY A 52 8.71 -23.63 2.30
C GLY A 52 9.04 -23.73 3.79
N PHE A 53 10.06 -24.51 4.20
CA PHE A 53 10.50 -24.68 5.59
C PHE A 53 11.94 -24.21 5.83
N GLU A 54 12.58 -23.62 4.81
CA GLU A 54 13.96 -23.13 4.89
C GLU A 54 14.11 -22.11 6.01
N ASP A 55 13.11 -21.26 6.18
CA ASP A 55 13.07 -20.18 7.15
C ASP A 55 12.23 -20.47 8.40
N PHE A 56 11.76 -21.71 8.59
CA PHE A 56 11.09 -22.13 9.82
C PHE A 56 12.06 -22.03 11.02
N ALA A 57 11.59 -21.43 12.12
CA ALA A 57 12.41 -21.17 13.30
C ALA A 57 13.18 -22.41 13.77
N PHE A 58 14.49 -22.27 13.98
CA PHE A 58 15.35 -23.41 14.31
C PHE A 58 14.98 -24.08 15.64
N GLU A 59 14.53 -23.27 16.58
CA GLU A 59 14.15 -23.68 17.94
C GLU A 59 12.80 -24.41 17.97
N GLY A 60 12.02 -24.37 16.87
CA GLY A 60 10.80 -25.14 16.73
C GLY A 60 11.11 -26.63 16.62
N ILE A 61 10.63 -27.42 17.59
CA ILE A 61 10.87 -28.87 17.68
C ILE A 61 9.58 -29.66 17.91
N ARG A 62 8.40 -29.06 17.74
CA ARG A 62 7.09 -29.70 17.98
C ARG A 62 6.12 -29.34 16.86
N GLY A 63 5.02 -30.11 16.76
CA GLY A 63 3.88 -29.76 15.91
C GLY A 63 3.27 -28.42 16.34
N ILE A 64 3.05 -28.27 17.66
CA ILE A 64 2.60 -27.04 18.32
C ILE A 64 3.50 -26.75 19.52
N GLU A 65 4.05 -25.54 19.55
CA GLU A 65 4.82 -24.98 20.66
C GLU A 65 3.95 -23.93 21.38
N ALA A 66 3.67 -24.15 22.67
CA ALA A 66 2.70 -23.34 23.40
C ALA A 66 3.05 -21.85 23.40
N GLY A 67 2.10 -21.02 22.94
CA GLY A 67 2.23 -19.57 22.84
C GLY A 67 3.28 -19.07 21.85
N ASN A 68 3.83 -19.94 20.99
CA ASN A 68 4.85 -19.57 20.02
C ASN A 68 4.51 -20.05 18.59
N PRO A 69 3.85 -19.19 17.79
CA PRO A 69 3.47 -19.53 16.42
C PRO A 69 4.67 -19.84 15.53
N ALA A 70 5.77 -19.07 15.60
CA ALA A 70 6.96 -19.29 14.77
C ALA A 70 7.69 -20.62 15.06
N ARG A 71 7.56 -21.17 16.26
CA ARG A 71 8.14 -22.47 16.66
C ARG A 71 7.19 -23.65 16.48
N SER A 72 5.95 -23.39 16.07
CA SER A 72 4.92 -24.41 15.85
C SER A 72 4.95 -24.88 14.39
N LEU A 73 5.44 -26.10 14.13
CA LEU A 73 5.58 -26.63 12.77
C LEU A 73 4.26 -26.65 11.99
N LEU A 74 3.16 -27.06 12.64
CA LEU A 74 1.84 -27.11 12.01
C LEU A 74 1.39 -25.70 11.62
N TYR A 75 1.53 -24.72 12.51
CA TYR A 75 1.13 -23.34 12.25
C TYR A 75 1.97 -22.70 11.12
N HIS A 76 3.29 -22.86 11.16
CA HIS A 76 4.17 -22.38 10.08
C HIS A 76 3.73 -22.94 8.72
N ALA A 77 3.51 -24.25 8.64
CA ALA A 77 3.16 -24.91 7.38
C ALA A 77 1.83 -24.41 6.77
N ILE A 78 0.82 -24.16 7.60
CA ILE A 78 -0.49 -23.69 7.13
C ILE A 78 -0.50 -22.18 6.83
N ALA A 79 0.26 -21.38 7.58
CA ALA A 79 0.23 -19.92 7.52
C ALA A 79 1.26 -19.34 6.54
N SER A 80 2.36 -20.05 6.30
CA SER A 80 3.39 -19.65 5.33
C SER A 80 2.87 -19.80 3.89
N PRO A 81 2.90 -18.74 3.07
CA PRO A 81 2.56 -18.85 1.65
C PRO A 81 3.62 -19.61 0.83
N ASN A 82 4.80 -19.87 1.40
CA ASN A 82 5.88 -20.59 0.73
C ASN A 82 5.69 -22.12 0.77
N VAL A 83 4.77 -22.62 1.61
CA VAL A 83 4.47 -24.05 1.73
C VAL A 83 3.34 -24.42 0.75
N THR A 84 3.75 -24.87 -0.43
CA THR A 84 2.86 -25.13 -1.57
C THR A 84 3.03 -26.50 -2.20
N GLU A 85 4.07 -27.26 -1.84
CA GLU A 85 4.37 -28.55 -2.45
C GLU A 85 5.03 -29.53 -1.46
N VAL A 86 4.99 -30.82 -1.81
CA VAL A 86 5.75 -31.88 -1.15
C VAL A 86 6.40 -32.78 -2.19
N GLY A 87 7.72 -32.93 -2.12
CA GLY A 87 8.47 -33.80 -3.04
C GLY A 87 8.28 -33.45 -4.52
N GLY A 88 8.17 -32.15 -4.84
CA GLY A 88 7.94 -31.64 -6.19
C GLY A 88 6.51 -31.79 -6.72
N LYS A 89 5.55 -32.17 -5.87
CA LYS A 89 4.11 -32.19 -6.20
C LYS A 89 3.38 -31.09 -5.45
N GLU A 90 2.62 -30.27 -6.16
CA GLU A 90 1.81 -29.23 -5.54
C GLU A 90 0.74 -29.80 -4.60
N LEU A 91 0.43 -29.06 -3.55
CA LEU A 91 -0.71 -29.30 -2.67
C LEU A 91 -2.00 -28.85 -3.37
N GLU A 92 -3.08 -29.62 -3.21
CA GLU A 92 -4.32 -29.40 -3.99
C GLU A 92 -5.31 -28.47 -3.30
N VAL A 93 -5.40 -28.54 -1.97
CA VAL A 93 -6.37 -27.81 -1.16
C VAL A 93 -5.63 -27.09 -0.05
N PHE A 94 -5.96 -25.83 0.17
CA PHE A 94 -5.30 -24.95 1.14
C PHE A 94 -6.26 -24.60 2.30
N PRO A 95 -5.71 -24.17 3.45
CA PRO A 95 -6.53 -23.73 4.58
C PRO A 95 -7.26 -22.41 4.30
N THR A 96 -8.47 -22.28 4.83
CA THR A 96 -9.18 -21.00 4.91
C THR A 96 -8.56 -20.13 6.01
N LEU A 97 -8.91 -18.85 6.05
CA LEU A 97 -8.43 -17.94 7.11
C LEU A 97 -8.98 -18.34 8.48
N ALA A 98 -10.23 -18.80 8.57
CA ALA A 98 -10.83 -19.30 9.81
C ALA A 98 -10.08 -20.53 10.36
N GLU A 99 -9.59 -21.40 9.49
CA GLU A 99 -8.83 -22.59 9.89
C GLU A 99 -7.41 -22.24 10.36
N ILE A 100 -6.77 -21.26 9.71
CA ILE A 100 -5.49 -20.72 10.18
C ILE A 100 -5.66 -20.10 11.58
N GLU A 101 -6.73 -19.32 11.78
CA GLU A 101 -7.07 -18.76 13.09
C GLU A 101 -7.35 -19.83 14.14
N SER A 102 -8.06 -20.91 13.79
CA SER A 102 -8.36 -22.00 14.70
C SER A 102 -7.07 -22.66 15.23
N ILE A 103 -6.08 -22.84 14.35
CA ILE A 103 -4.78 -23.40 14.73
C ILE A 103 -3.95 -22.36 15.50
N GLU A 104 -4.00 -21.06 15.14
CA GLU A 104 -3.37 -19.99 15.92
C GLU A 104 -3.93 -19.94 17.36
N ASN A 105 -5.26 -19.99 17.51
CA ASN A 105 -5.92 -20.01 18.81
C ASN A 105 -5.48 -21.23 19.62
N TYR A 106 -5.31 -22.40 18.98
CA TYR A 106 -4.76 -23.57 19.65
C TYR A 106 -3.28 -23.41 20.06
N VAL A 107 -2.44 -22.72 19.27
CA VAL A 107 -1.06 -22.40 19.67
C VAL A 107 -1.06 -21.64 21.01
N PHE A 108 -1.93 -20.65 21.16
CA PHE A 108 -2.04 -19.89 22.41
C PHE A 108 -2.83 -20.64 23.51
N GLY A 109 -3.76 -21.52 23.14
CA GLY A 109 -4.67 -22.22 24.06
C GLY A 109 -4.25 -23.61 24.51
N VAL A 110 -3.22 -24.23 23.92
CA VAL A 110 -2.82 -25.61 24.26
C VAL A 110 -2.33 -25.74 25.71
N GLU A 111 -1.66 -24.70 26.22
CA GLU A 111 -1.26 -24.53 27.62
C GLU A 111 -1.62 -23.10 28.07
N PRO A 112 -2.91 -22.82 28.32
CA PRO A 112 -3.38 -21.45 28.51
C PRO A 112 -2.78 -20.89 29.81
N PRO A 113 -2.24 -19.66 29.80
CA PRO A 113 -1.69 -19.03 30.99
C PRO A 113 -2.83 -18.63 31.93
N SER A 114 -2.52 -18.50 33.22
CA SER A 114 -3.38 -17.75 34.15
C SER A 114 -3.09 -16.24 34.06
N LEU A 115 -4.00 -15.41 34.59
CA LEU A 115 -3.74 -13.96 34.73
C LEU A 115 -2.47 -13.69 35.55
N ALA A 116 -2.22 -14.46 36.61
CA ALA A 116 -1.01 -14.34 37.41
C ALA A 116 0.26 -14.64 36.60
N ASP A 117 0.22 -15.65 35.71
CA ASP A 117 1.34 -15.97 34.83
C ASP A 117 1.66 -14.79 33.89
N LEU A 118 0.64 -14.13 33.35
CA LEU A 118 0.80 -12.98 32.46
C LEU A 118 1.33 -11.74 33.19
N ILE A 119 0.80 -11.44 34.37
CA ILE A 119 1.29 -10.34 35.23
C ILE A 119 2.77 -10.55 35.59
N ASN A 120 3.16 -11.80 35.91
CA ASN A 120 4.56 -12.12 36.19
C ASN A 120 5.46 -11.95 34.96
N ARG A 121 4.96 -12.26 33.75
CA ARG A 121 5.71 -12.06 32.49
C ARG A 121 5.96 -10.59 32.17
N ALA A 122 5.05 -9.70 32.57
CA ALA A 122 5.18 -8.26 32.36
C ALA A 122 6.14 -7.58 33.35
N GLN A 123 6.58 -8.26 34.42
CA GLN A 123 7.61 -7.76 35.35
C GLN A 123 7.32 -6.36 35.95
N GLY A 124 6.04 -5.99 36.07
CA GLY A 124 5.61 -4.69 36.60
C GLY A 124 5.42 -3.60 35.54
N ASP A 125 5.74 -3.87 34.27
CA ASP A 125 5.42 -2.97 33.16
C ASP A 125 3.90 -2.87 32.94
N LEU A 126 3.48 -1.76 32.32
CA LEU A 126 2.07 -1.48 32.08
C LEU A 126 1.48 -2.52 31.11
N MET A 127 0.37 -3.14 31.51
CA MET A 127 -0.39 -4.08 30.69
C MET A 127 -1.74 -3.52 30.27
N ALA A 128 -2.22 -3.94 29.11
CA ALA A 128 -3.54 -3.60 28.59
C ALA A 128 -4.07 -4.67 27.64
N ILE A 129 -5.37 -4.59 27.34
CA ILE A 129 -5.93 -5.22 26.13
C ILE A 129 -5.62 -4.28 24.97
N VAL A 130 -4.97 -4.81 23.93
CA VAL A 130 -4.52 -4.03 22.78
C VAL A 130 -4.90 -4.74 21.51
N VAL A 131 -5.48 -4.01 20.56
CA VAL A 131 -5.80 -4.54 19.23
C VAL A 131 -4.61 -4.39 18.31
N PHE A 132 -4.29 -5.44 17.56
CA PHE A 132 -3.25 -5.44 16.53
C PHE A 132 -3.80 -5.94 15.20
N ALA A 133 -3.39 -5.30 14.11
CA ALA A 133 -3.32 -5.96 12.82
C ALA A 133 -2.10 -6.89 12.80
N SER A 134 -2.22 -8.09 12.22
CA SER A 134 -1.12 -9.04 12.22
C SER A 134 -1.05 -9.95 11.01
N GLU A 135 0.18 -10.31 10.62
CA GLU A 135 0.48 -11.21 9.50
C GLU A 135 1.57 -12.20 9.90
N TYR A 136 1.43 -13.46 9.48
CA TYR A 136 2.55 -14.40 9.46
C TYR A 136 3.36 -14.18 8.18
N ARG A 137 4.66 -13.89 8.33
CA ARG A 137 5.53 -13.45 7.24
C ARG A 137 6.79 -14.30 7.11
N PRO A 138 7.30 -14.52 5.88
CA PRO A 138 8.63 -15.10 5.65
C PRO A 138 9.74 -14.29 6.32
N ALA A 139 10.86 -14.95 6.62
CA ALA A 139 11.99 -14.34 7.32
C ALA A 139 12.45 -12.96 6.80
N PRO A 140 12.65 -12.72 5.49
CA PRO A 140 13.10 -11.41 5.01
C PRO A 140 12.14 -10.26 5.31
N GLU A 141 10.87 -10.56 5.61
CA GLU A 141 9.79 -9.60 5.84
C GLU A 141 9.44 -9.45 7.33
N THR A 142 10.12 -10.18 8.21
CA THR A 142 9.94 -10.09 9.67
C THR A 142 10.73 -8.95 10.28
N VAL A 143 10.29 -8.50 11.46
CA VAL A 143 10.93 -7.42 12.23
C VAL A 143 12.42 -7.67 12.49
N HIS A 144 12.76 -8.88 12.92
CA HIS A 144 14.13 -9.24 13.29
C HIS A 144 14.95 -9.83 12.13
N ARG A 145 14.29 -10.19 11.02
CA ARG A 145 14.89 -10.88 9.85
C ARG A 145 15.72 -12.10 10.21
N LYS A 146 15.14 -13.03 11.00
CA LYS A 146 15.84 -14.25 11.45
C LYS A 146 15.17 -15.53 10.97
N HIS A 147 13.85 -15.60 11.00
CA HIS A 147 13.03 -16.75 10.59
C HIS A 147 11.62 -16.23 10.29
N ALA A 148 10.76 -17.05 9.69
CA ALA A 148 9.36 -16.69 9.53
C ALA A 148 8.68 -16.50 10.90
N ASP A 149 7.88 -15.45 11.06
CA ASP A 149 7.23 -15.09 12.33
C ASP A 149 6.01 -14.20 12.11
N MET A 150 5.21 -14.04 13.16
CA MET A 150 4.13 -13.06 13.25
C MET A 150 4.71 -11.64 13.39
N CYS A 151 4.15 -10.73 12.60
CA CYS A 151 4.41 -9.30 12.67
C CYS A 151 3.12 -8.58 13.06
N PHE A 152 3.23 -7.59 13.95
CA PHE A 152 2.09 -6.91 14.57
C PHE A 152 2.24 -5.42 14.42
N SER A 153 1.15 -4.74 14.09
CA SER A 153 1.05 -3.29 14.19
C SER A 153 -0.27 -2.90 14.83
N ARG A 154 -0.29 -1.77 15.54
CA ARG A 154 -1.56 -1.16 15.96
C ARG A 154 -2.18 -0.34 14.84
N THR A 155 -1.65 -0.41 13.63
CA THR A 155 -2.25 0.13 12.42
C THR A 155 -2.50 -0.98 11.41
N GLY A 156 -3.69 -1.00 10.82
CA GLY A 156 -4.00 -1.85 9.66
C GLY A 156 -4.51 -1.01 8.50
N VAL A 157 -4.17 -1.44 7.28
CA VAL A 157 -4.45 -0.74 6.02
C VAL A 157 -5.32 -1.61 5.13
N ALA A 158 -6.59 -1.24 4.99
CA ALA A 158 -7.51 -1.79 4.01
C ALA A 158 -7.60 -0.87 2.78
N ARG A 159 -8.05 -1.39 1.63
CA ARG A 159 -8.15 -0.62 0.37
C ARG A 159 -9.52 -0.77 -0.28
N VAL A 160 -10.11 0.36 -0.67
CA VAL A 160 -11.40 0.42 -1.38
C VAL A 160 -11.30 -0.25 -2.76
N GLY A 161 -12.43 -0.64 -3.31
CA GLY A 161 -12.52 -1.36 -4.58
C GLY A 161 -13.93 -1.31 -5.17
N THR A 162 -14.06 -1.85 -6.37
CA THR A 162 -15.31 -1.91 -7.14
C THR A 162 -15.89 -3.31 -7.28
N ALA A 163 -15.26 -4.31 -6.65
CA ALA A 163 -15.69 -5.69 -6.62
C ALA A 163 -15.39 -6.33 -5.25
N GLU A 164 -16.03 -7.46 -5.00
CA GLU A 164 -15.82 -8.28 -3.79
C GLU A 164 -14.36 -8.72 -3.65
N ALA A 165 -13.94 -8.96 -2.40
CA ALA A 165 -12.59 -9.44 -2.14
C ALA A 165 -12.38 -10.86 -2.68
N VAL A 166 -11.21 -11.11 -3.25
CA VAL A 166 -10.81 -12.43 -3.75
C VAL A 166 -9.71 -12.97 -2.85
N TYR A 167 -10.05 -13.98 -2.04
CA TYR A 167 -9.07 -14.70 -1.23
C TYR A 167 -8.36 -15.78 -2.07
N ASP A 168 -7.05 -15.62 -2.25
CA ASP A 168 -6.19 -16.66 -2.81
C ASP A 168 -5.66 -17.55 -1.68
N ALA A 169 -6.31 -18.69 -1.52
CA ALA A 169 -5.93 -19.65 -0.51
C ALA A 169 -4.51 -20.20 -0.69
N LYS A 170 -3.93 -20.24 -1.90
CA LYS A 170 -2.54 -20.71 -2.10
C LYS A 170 -1.53 -19.70 -1.54
N ASN A 171 -1.78 -18.41 -1.74
CA ASN A 171 -0.95 -17.31 -1.26
C ASN A 171 -1.31 -16.81 0.14
N ARG A 172 -2.34 -17.40 0.79
CA ARG A 172 -2.82 -17.02 2.13
C ARG A 172 -3.19 -15.55 2.23
N GLY A 173 -3.77 -14.98 1.18
CA GLY A 173 -3.99 -13.54 1.14
C GLY A 173 -5.03 -13.13 0.11
N PHE A 174 -5.40 -11.86 0.18
CA PHE A 174 -6.30 -11.25 -0.79
C PHE A 174 -5.52 -10.72 -1.98
N ILE A 175 -6.11 -10.83 -3.16
CA ILE A 175 -5.56 -10.28 -4.41
C ILE A 175 -6.52 -9.22 -4.96
N PRO A 176 -6.00 -8.18 -5.65
CA PRO A 176 -6.83 -7.08 -6.14
C PRO A 176 -7.49 -7.37 -7.50
N PHE A 177 -7.09 -8.46 -8.16
CA PHE A 177 -7.56 -8.80 -9.50
C PHE A 177 -8.94 -9.44 -9.46
N VAL A 178 -9.76 -9.10 -10.46
CA VAL A 178 -11.08 -9.71 -10.69
C VAL A 178 -11.03 -10.45 -12.01
N GLU A 179 -11.22 -11.78 -11.96
CA GLU A 179 -11.15 -12.62 -13.15
C GLU A 179 -12.15 -12.15 -14.23
N GLY A 180 -11.64 -11.91 -15.45
CA GLY A 180 -12.46 -11.50 -16.59
C GLY A 180 -12.90 -10.04 -16.61
N ASN A 181 -12.42 -9.19 -15.70
CA ASN A 181 -12.73 -7.76 -15.71
C ASN A 181 -11.51 -6.88 -15.39
N ASP A 182 -10.91 -6.32 -16.44
CA ASP A 182 -9.70 -5.48 -16.35
C ASP A 182 -9.93 -4.12 -15.66
N TYR A 183 -11.18 -3.69 -15.47
CA TYR A 183 -11.56 -2.40 -14.89
C TYR A 183 -12.14 -2.51 -13.48
N ALA A 184 -12.17 -3.73 -12.92
CA ALA A 184 -12.64 -3.96 -11.57
C ALA A 184 -11.49 -4.14 -10.57
N PHE A 185 -11.74 -3.70 -9.35
CA PHE A 185 -10.78 -3.71 -8.24
C PHE A 185 -11.40 -4.50 -7.09
N GLY A 186 -10.83 -5.65 -6.74
CA GLY A 186 -11.24 -6.34 -5.51
C GLY A 186 -10.94 -5.47 -4.30
N VAL A 187 -11.90 -5.33 -3.38
CA VAL A 187 -11.62 -4.70 -2.07
C VAL A 187 -10.57 -5.52 -1.31
N LEU A 188 -9.66 -4.85 -0.60
CA LEU A 188 -8.57 -5.50 0.13
C LEU A 188 -8.73 -5.25 1.63
N PRO A 189 -8.93 -6.29 2.46
CA PRO A 189 -9.22 -6.13 3.88
C PRO A 189 -7.99 -6.04 4.76
N ALA A 190 -8.22 -5.72 6.04
CA ALA A 190 -7.23 -5.82 7.11
C ALA A 190 -7.74 -6.71 8.25
N ARG A 191 -6.89 -7.62 8.75
CA ARG A 191 -7.25 -8.53 9.85
C ARG A 191 -6.75 -8.00 11.19
N TYR A 192 -7.64 -7.95 12.17
CA TYR A 192 -7.36 -7.52 13.53
C TYR A 192 -7.63 -8.63 14.55
N SER A 193 -6.90 -8.59 15.67
CA SER A 193 -7.14 -9.46 16.82
C SER A 193 -6.71 -8.77 18.11
N ALA A 194 -7.36 -9.12 19.21
CA ALA A 194 -7.04 -8.59 20.54
C ALA A 194 -5.93 -9.40 21.20
N TYR A 195 -5.03 -8.71 21.89
CA TYR A 195 -3.94 -9.31 22.66
C TYR A 195 -3.88 -8.71 24.05
N ILE A 196 -3.50 -9.52 25.03
CA ILE A 196 -2.91 -8.99 26.25
C ILE A 196 -1.49 -8.58 25.88
N ALA A 197 -1.17 -7.30 26.08
CA ALA A 197 0.11 -6.72 25.69
C ALA A 197 0.73 -5.93 26.83
N VAL A 198 2.03 -5.65 26.68
CA VAL A 198 2.84 -4.89 27.63
C VAL A 198 3.47 -3.69 26.93
N GLN A 199 3.56 -2.56 27.62
CA GLN A 199 4.22 -1.37 27.12
C GLN A 199 5.71 -1.40 27.51
N LEU A 200 6.59 -1.38 26.51
CA LEU A 200 8.04 -1.49 26.68
C LEU A 200 8.78 -0.38 25.94
N ASN A 201 9.97 -0.03 26.44
CA ASN A 201 10.94 0.76 25.67
C ASN A 201 11.44 -0.01 24.44
N GLY A 202 11.71 0.69 23.34
CA GLY A 202 12.20 0.09 22.10
C GLY A 202 13.46 -0.77 22.30
N ASN A 203 13.46 -1.98 21.73
CA ASN A 203 14.55 -2.94 21.86
C ASN A 203 14.69 -3.84 20.61
N GLU A 204 15.71 -3.52 19.80
CA GLU A 204 16.05 -4.19 18.53
C GLU A 204 16.23 -5.71 18.69
N ASP A 205 16.80 -6.17 19.81
CA ASP A 205 17.14 -7.58 20.03
C ASP A 205 15.97 -8.42 20.56
N VAL A 206 14.92 -7.77 21.07
CA VAL A 206 13.79 -8.46 21.73
C VAL A 206 12.54 -8.46 20.87
N PHE A 207 12.10 -7.31 20.37
CA PHE A 207 10.84 -7.20 19.61
C PHE A 207 10.86 -6.16 18.48
N GLY A 208 11.93 -5.36 18.36
CA GLY A 208 12.04 -4.27 17.38
C GLY A 208 11.84 -2.87 18.00
N PRO A 209 11.18 -1.93 17.28
CA PRO A 209 10.41 -2.14 16.04
C PRO A 209 11.24 -2.47 14.80
N MET A 210 10.54 -2.83 13.72
CA MET A 210 11.10 -2.88 12.35
C MET A 210 11.80 -1.56 12.03
N ASN A 211 12.92 -1.64 11.31
CA ASN A 211 13.74 -0.48 10.95
C ASN A 211 14.14 0.36 12.19
N PHE A 212 14.59 -0.32 13.25
CA PHE A 212 15.00 0.30 14.51
C PHE A 212 15.94 1.50 14.33
N ASN A 213 15.58 2.64 14.93
CA ASN A 213 16.26 3.92 14.86
C ASN A 213 16.39 4.52 13.45
N PHE A 214 15.54 4.14 12.50
CA PHE A 214 15.65 4.59 11.11
C PHE A 214 15.69 6.11 10.96
N ARG A 215 14.74 6.82 11.57
CA ARG A 215 14.68 8.30 11.51
C ARG A 215 15.95 8.96 12.08
N ARG A 216 16.49 8.41 13.17
CA ARG A 216 17.74 8.85 13.78
C ARG A 216 18.94 8.60 12.87
N LYS A 217 18.97 7.44 12.20
CA LYS A 217 20.01 7.01 11.25
C LYS A 217 19.93 7.75 9.90
N ARG A 218 18.89 8.59 9.69
CA ARG A 218 18.60 9.32 8.44
C ARG A 218 18.25 10.81 8.68
N PRO A 219 19.13 11.58 9.34
CA PRO A 219 18.87 13.01 9.60
C PRO A 219 18.72 13.87 8.33
N GLU A 220 19.18 13.38 7.18
CA GLU A 220 18.97 14.00 5.87
C GLU A 220 17.52 13.90 5.37
N LEU A 221 16.74 12.93 5.86
CA LEU A 221 15.34 12.73 5.49
C LEU A 221 14.39 13.35 6.51
N PHE A 222 14.72 13.26 7.80
CA PHE A 222 13.83 13.63 8.90
C PHE A 222 14.32 14.83 9.73
N GLY A 223 15.45 15.43 9.35
CA GLY A 223 16.10 16.46 10.13
C GLY A 223 16.88 15.92 11.34
N ARG A 224 17.64 16.82 11.98
CA ARG A 224 18.43 16.48 13.18
C ARG A 224 17.56 16.51 14.43
N GLY A 225 17.95 15.75 15.46
CA GLY A 225 17.29 15.77 16.76
C GLY A 225 16.11 14.82 16.90
N GLN A 226 15.89 13.94 15.92
CA GLN A 226 14.96 12.81 16.05
C GLN A 226 15.31 12.00 17.31
N GLU A 227 14.29 11.66 18.09
CA GLU A 227 14.41 10.81 19.27
C GLU A 227 14.76 9.38 18.87
N ILE A 228 15.45 8.67 19.76
CA ILE A 228 15.83 7.28 19.55
C ILE A 228 14.70 6.35 19.99
N ASP A 229 14.53 5.23 19.30
CA ASP A 229 13.47 4.27 19.60
C ASP A 229 13.60 3.68 21.02
N GLN A 230 14.81 3.61 21.60
CA GLN A 230 14.99 3.18 22.99
C GLN A 230 14.29 4.06 24.03
N ASN A 231 13.97 5.32 23.69
CA ASN A 231 13.27 6.23 24.59
C ASN A 231 11.75 6.26 24.34
N ARG A 232 11.28 5.54 23.32
CA ARG A 232 9.87 5.50 22.91
C ARG A 232 9.20 4.27 23.50
N GLN A 233 7.90 4.40 23.77
CA GLN A 233 7.07 3.32 24.28
C GLN A 233 6.38 2.58 23.13
N PHE A 234 6.41 1.24 23.20
CA PHE A 234 5.77 0.35 22.23
C PHE A 234 4.86 -0.61 22.97
N TRP A 235 3.67 -0.85 22.43
CA TRP A 235 2.84 -1.96 22.86
C TRP A 235 3.31 -3.24 22.18
N VAL A 236 3.64 -4.25 22.97
CA VAL A 236 4.20 -5.52 22.50
C VAL A 236 3.29 -6.67 22.94
N PRO A 237 2.79 -7.50 22.01
CA PRO A 237 1.85 -8.57 22.33
C PRO A 237 2.50 -9.66 23.18
N LEU A 238 1.75 -10.21 24.14
CA LEU A 238 2.19 -11.34 24.99
C LEU A 238 1.35 -12.60 24.77
N HIS A 239 0.04 -12.44 24.57
CA HIS A 239 -0.90 -13.55 24.45
C HIS A 239 -2.14 -13.12 23.65
N LYS A 240 -2.51 -13.89 22.63
CA LYS A 240 -3.74 -13.66 21.85
C LYS A 240 -4.96 -13.87 22.73
N ILE A 241 -5.96 -13.01 22.59
CA ILE A 241 -7.28 -13.18 23.21
C ILE A 241 -8.23 -13.72 22.15
N PHE A 242 -8.91 -14.82 22.47
CA PHE A 242 -9.94 -15.43 21.63
C PHE A 242 -11.08 -15.96 22.50
N GLU A 243 -12.23 -16.20 21.88
CA GLU A 243 -13.47 -16.59 22.56
C GLU A 243 -13.39 -18.00 23.17
N GLY A 244 -14.00 -18.17 24.36
CA GLY A 244 -14.15 -19.47 25.04
C GLY A 244 -13.28 -19.67 26.29
N ASP A 245 -13.34 -20.89 26.84
CA ASP A 245 -12.76 -21.27 28.13
C ASP A 245 -11.33 -21.85 28.06
N GLU A 246 -10.80 -21.99 26.84
CA GLU A 246 -9.45 -22.49 26.57
C GLU A 246 -8.43 -21.37 26.29
N CYS A 247 -8.80 -20.09 26.39
CA CYS A 247 -7.90 -18.95 26.15
C CYS A 247 -7.06 -18.57 27.37
N ILE A 248 -7.69 -18.36 28.52
CA ILE A 248 -7.05 -18.00 29.80
C ILE A 248 -7.54 -18.95 30.87
N ARG A 249 -6.61 -19.56 31.61
CA ARG A 249 -6.93 -20.60 32.59
C ARG A 249 -7.92 -20.09 33.64
N GLY A 250 -9.09 -20.74 33.69
CA GLY A 250 -10.13 -20.46 34.67
C GLY A 250 -11.08 -19.32 34.32
N LEU A 251 -11.02 -18.81 33.08
CA LEU A 251 -11.94 -17.80 32.55
C LEU A 251 -12.59 -18.34 31.26
N ASP A 252 -13.83 -17.94 31.01
CA ASP A 252 -14.56 -18.17 29.77
C ASP A 252 -14.79 -16.82 29.11
N LEU A 253 -14.06 -16.54 28.02
CA LEU A 253 -13.95 -15.18 27.50
C LEU A 253 -15.00 -14.90 26.42
N HIS A 254 -15.65 -13.74 26.52
CA HIS A 254 -16.45 -13.17 25.44
C HIS A 254 -15.64 -12.04 24.79
N VAL A 255 -15.36 -12.17 23.50
CA VAL A 255 -14.53 -11.20 22.76
C VAL A 255 -15.38 -10.52 21.70
N ASN A 256 -15.54 -9.20 21.82
CA ASN A 256 -16.20 -8.39 20.80
C ASN A 256 -15.23 -7.36 20.24
N LEU A 257 -15.15 -7.26 18.92
CA LEU A 257 -14.40 -6.20 18.23
C LEU A 257 -15.38 -5.15 17.70
N GLU A 258 -15.13 -3.90 18.03
CA GLU A 258 -15.89 -2.77 17.52
C GLU A 258 -15.05 -1.99 16.53
N ALA A 259 -15.68 -1.48 15.48
CA ALA A 259 -15.04 -0.69 14.44
C ALA A 259 -15.81 0.62 14.23
N ASN A 260 -15.07 1.71 14.05
CA ASN A 260 -15.63 2.99 13.62
C ASN A 260 -14.66 3.69 12.68
N HIS A 261 -15.14 4.03 11.48
CA HIS A 261 -14.39 4.77 10.47
C HIS A 261 -15.15 6.03 10.10
N LEU A 262 -14.42 7.11 9.87
CA LEU A 262 -14.98 8.43 9.62
C LEU A 262 -14.43 9.00 8.31
N ASN A 263 -15.32 9.33 7.38
CA ASN A 263 -15.00 10.25 6.31
C ASN A 263 -15.65 11.61 6.61
N GLU A 264 -14.82 12.66 6.63
CA GLU A 264 -15.27 14.04 6.85
C GLU A 264 -14.63 15.05 5.90
N LYS A 265 -14.09 14.59 4.77
CA LYS A 265 -13.35 15.45 3.81
C LYS A 265 -14.18 16.66 3.39
N LEU A 266 -15.45 16.46 3.05
CA LEU A 266 -16.34 17.54 2.63
C LEU A 266 -16.57 18.56 3.76
N ARG A 267 -16.86 18.12 4.99
CA ARG A 267 -16.97 19.01 6.15
C ARG A 267 -15.72 19.87 6.32
N ARG A 268 -14.54 19.26 6.22
CA ARG A 268 -13.25 19.96 6.39
C ARG A 268 -13.03 21.03 5.33
N VAL A 269 -13.39 20.79 4.07
CA VAL A 269 -13.37 21.81 3.01
C VAL A 269 -14.16 23.05 3.42
N HIS A 270 -15.41 22.89 3.90
CA HIS A 270 -16.25 24.03 4.29
C HIS A 270 -15.70 24.79 5.50
N LEU A 271 -15.16 24.08 6.49
CA LEU A 271 -14.58 24.70 7.68
C LEU A 271 -13.35 25.54 7.33
N GLU A 272 -12.42 24.99 6.55
CA GLU A 272 -11.17 25.68 6.22
C GLU A 272 -11.38 26.84 5.25
N LEU A 273 -12.26 26.70 4.26
CA LEU A 273 -12.59 27.81 3.37
C LEU A 273 -13.27 28.96 4.13
N ARG A 274 -14.15 28.66 5.10
CA ARG A 274 -14.75 29.70 5.97
C ARG A 274 -13.70 30.40 6.82
N LYS A 275 -12.75 29.66 7.42
CA LYS A 275 -11.63 30.26 8.18
C LYS A 275 -10.82 31.22 7.31
N LYS A 276 -10.68 30.93 6.02
CA LYS A 276 -10.03 31.80 5.01
C LYS A 276 -10.94 32.92 4.47
N GLY A 277 -12.17 33.06 4.98
CA GLY A 277 -13.08 34.16 4.65
C GLY A 277 -13.99 33.92 3.44
N HIS A 278 -14.09 32.67 2.96
CA HIS A 278 -14.95 32.31 1.83
C HIS A 278 -16.29 31.75 2.30
N ASP A 279 -17.38 32.21 1.68
CA ASP A 279 -18.70 31.63 1.85
C ASP A 279 -18.91 30.51 0.83
N THR A 280 -19.01 29.28 1.32
CA THR A 280 -19.21 28.08 0.51
C THR A 280 -20.68 27.71 0.36
N GLY A 281 -21.60 28.41 1.05
CA GLY A 281 -23.04 28.14 1.05
C GLY A 281 -23.53 27.13 2.09
N TRP A 282 -22.61 26.54 2.88
CA TRP A 282 -22.95 25.52 3.89
C TRP A 282 -22.44 25.90 5.27
N SER A 283 -23.23 25.58 6.31
CA SER A 283 -22.87 25.77 7.71
C SER A 283 -23.41 24.69 8.62
N GLU A 284 -23.04 24.75 9.90
CA GLU A 284 -23.72 23.95 10.91
C GLU A 284 -25.20 24.38 11.00
N PRO A 285 -26.13 23.45 11.23
CA PRO A 285 -25.89 22.03 11.53
C PRO A 285 -25.68 21.13 10.29
N ASP A 286 -25.93 21.60 9.07
CA ASP A 286 -25.92 20.76 7.86
C ASP A 286 -24.59 20.03 7.66
N ILE A 287 -23.45 20.72 7.80
CA ILE A 287 -22.11 20.14 7.59
C ILE A 287 -21.72 19.06 8.60
N ASN A 288 -22.53 18.81 9.63
CA ASN A 288 -22.32 17.74 10.61
C ASN A 288 -23.16 16.49 10.30
N ASN A 289 -23.86 16.46 9.16
CA ASN A 289 -24.69 15.33 8.73
C ASN A 289 -24.17 14.75 7.39
N PRO A 290 -24.56 13.52 7.02
CA PRO A 290 -24.28 12.98 5.71
C PRO A 290 -24.80 13.89 4.57
N PRO A 291 -24.05 14.03 3.46
CA PRO A 291 -22.82 13.31 3.15
C PRO A 291 -21.54 14.09 3.56
N PHE A 292 -21.63 15.17 4.33
CA PHE A 292 -20.45 15.94 4.75
C PHE A 292 -19.56 15.18 5.73
N VAL A 293 -20.20 14.38 6.57
CA VAL A 293 -19.61 13.46 7.53
C VAL A 293 -20.41 12.16 7.49
N PHE A 294 -19.74 11.02 7.40
CA PHE A 294 -20.41 9.72 7.46
C PHE A 294 -19.47 8.62 7.96
N THR A 295 -20.07 7.60 8.56
CA THR A 295 -19.39 6.40 9.07
C THR A 295 -19.89 5.11 8.41
N GLU A 296 -21.05 5.17 7.75
CA GLU A 296 -21.64 4.04 7.01
C GLU A 296 -21.02 3.92 5.62
N ARG A 297 -21.11 2.72 5.00
CA ARG A 297 -20.62 2.48 3.63
C ARG A 297 -19.10 2.65 3.46
N ILE A 298 -18.32 2.52 4.53
CA ILE A 298 -16.85 2.61 4.48
C ILE A 298 -16.25 1.20 4.61
N ALA A 299 -16.44 0.57 5.77
CA ALA A 299 -15.99 -0.78 6.04
C ALA A 299 -16.88 -1.46 7.09
N GLU A 300 -16.93 -2.78 7.06
CA GLU A 300 -17.70 -3.62 7.95
C GLU A 300 -16.95 -4.91 8.30
N TRP A 301 -17.36 -5.59 9.37
CA TRP A 301 -16.81 -6.92 9.68
C TRP A 301 -17.33 -7.95 8.68
N SER A 302 -16.45 -8.81 8.18
CA SER A 302 -16.86 -9.95 7.36
C SER A 302 -17.87 -10.82 8.10
N SER A 303 -18.89 -11.28 7.37
CA SER A 303 -19.82 -12.33 7.81
C SER A 303 -19.52 -13.70 7.19
N ASP A 304 -18.49 -13.81 6.36
CA ASP A 304 -18.06 -15.05 5.73
C ASP A 304 -17.42 -15.98 6.78
N PRO A 305 -17.97 -17.19 7.03
CA PRO A 305 -17.42 -18.12 8.01
C PRO A 305 -16.02 -18.63 7.65
N ASP A 306 -15.61 -18.61 6.38
CA ASP A 306 -14.27 -19.04 5.95
C ASP A 306 -13.19 -17.99 6.27
N TYR A 307 -13.58 -16.76 6.60
CA TYR A 307 -12.67 -15.67 6.96
C TYR A 307 -12.33 -15.62 8.46
N GLY A 308 -13.17 -16.24 9.30
CA GLY A 308 -13.00 -16.22 10.75
C GLY A 308 -13.33 -14.85 11.33
N THR A 309 -12.81 -14.57 12.52
CA THR A 309 -13.12 -13.32 13.23
C THR A 309 -12.15 -12.19 12.89
N GLY A 310 -12.62 -10.95 13.04
CA GLY A 310 -11.78 -9.75 12.98
C GLY A 310 -11.25 -9.36 11.60
N LEU A 311 -11.87 -9.84 10.51
CA LEU A 311 -11.56 -9.37 9.16
C LEU A 311 -12.40 -8.13 8.82
N LEU A 312 -11.78 -6.96 8.79
CA LEU A 312 -12.41 -5.70 8.39
C LEU A 312 -12.39 -5.57 6.87
N MET A 313 -13.57 -5.51 6.27
CA MET A 313 -13.82 -5.49 4.84
C MET A 313 -14.30 -4.10 4.40
N PRO A 314 -13.61 -3.42 3.45
CA PRO A 314 -14.18 -2.25 2.80
C PRO A 314 -15.49 -2.59 2.09
N VAL A 315 -16.46 -1.68 2.14
CA VAL A 315 -17.73 -1.84 1.41
C VAL A 315 -17.47 -1.68 -0.09
N VAL A 316 -18.09 -2.53 -0.91
CA VAL A 316 -17.96 -2.48 -2.37
C VAL A 316 -18.84 -1.38 -2.94
N HIS A 317 -18.27 -0.58 -3.85
CA HIS A 317 -18.98 0.49 -4.57
C HIS A 317 -18.92 0.30 -6.08
N ALA A 318 -19.94 0.75 -6.82
CA ALA A 318 -19.95 0.61 -8.28
C ALA A 318 -18.83 1.42 -8.98
N ASN A 319 -18.37 2.49 -8.34
CA ASN A 319 -17.26 3.34 -8.79
C ASN A 319 -16.40 3.72 -7.59
N LEU A 320 -15.15 4.13 -7.83
CA LEU A 320 -14.25 4.57 -6.75
C LEU A 320 -14.67 5.94 -6.16
N VAL A 321 -15.52 6.69 -6.88
CA VAL A 321 -16.11 7.95 -6.42
C VAL A 321 -17.59 8.03 -6.78
N GLU A 322 -18.36 8.78 -6.00
CA GLU A 322 -19.79 9.02 -6.24
C GLU A 322 -20.10 10.52 -6.20
N ALA A 323 -21.01 11.00 -7.06
CA ALA A 323 -21.49 12.37 -6.98
C ALA A 323 -22.25 12.57 -5.66
N ALA A 324 -21.84 13.55 -4.86
CA ALA A 324 -22.47 13.81 -3.57
C ALA A 324 -23.87 14.42 -3.76
N THR A 325 -24.85 13.95 -3.00
CA THR A 325 -26.19 14.53 -2.97
C THR A 325 -26.59 14.91 -1.55
N TYR A 326 -27.23 16.05 -1.39
CA TYR A 326 -27.86 16.47 -0.14
C TYR A 326 -29.33 16.77 -0.39
N GLN A 327 -30.21 16.16 0.42
CA GLN A 327 -31.67 16.29 0.26
C GLN A 327 -32.17 16.00 -1.18
N ASN A 328 -31.63 14.94 -1.80
CA ASN A 328 -31.93 14.49 -3.17
C ASN A 328 -31.58 15.50 -4.28
N ARG A 329 -30.65 16.43 -4.01
CA ARG A 329 -30.11 17.36 -5.01
C ARG A 329 -28.59 17.23 -5.08
N PRO A 330 -27.96 17.57 -6.22
CA PRO A 330 -26.53 17.82 -6.30
C PRO A 330 -26.04 18.62 -5.10
N LEU A 331 -25.11 18.07 -4.33
CA LEU A 331 -24.43 18.82 -3.28
C LEU A 331 -23.36 19.68 -3.95
N THR A 332 -23.53 21.00 -3.89
CA THR A 332 -22.64 21.96 -4.55
C THR A 332 -22.09 22.97 -3.58
N PHE A 333 -20.98 23.62 -3.93
CA PHE A 333 -20.48 24.76 -3.17
C PHE A 333 -19.99 25.88 -4.09
N THR A 334 -20.01 27.11 -3.55
CA THR A 334 -19.43 28.26 -4.27
C THR A 334 -17.90 28.14 -4.27
N VAL A 335 -17.31 27.92 -5.44
CA VAL A 335 -15.85 27.85 -5.59
C VAL A 335 -15.25 29.24 -5.36
N PRO A 336 -14.33 29.42 -4.41
CA PRO A 336 -13.68 30.72 -4.22
C PRO A 336 -12.72 31.03 -5.36
N PRO A 337 -12.44 32.31 -5.65
CA PRO A 337 -11.32 32.68 -6.52
C PRO A 337 -10.01 32.22 -5.85
N SER A 338 -9.16 31.53 -6.59
CA SER A 338 -7.87 31.06 -6.09
C SER A 338 -6.74 31.68 -6.90
N PRO A 339 -5.74 32.34 -6.29
CA PRO A 339 -4.59 32.86 -7.02
C PRO A 339 -3.69 31.72 -7.56
N ALA A 340 -3.78 30.54 -6.94
CA ALA A 340 -3.08 29.33 -7.32
C ALA A 340 -4.09 28.31 -7.82
N ASN A 341 -3.97 27.90 -9.08
CA ASN A 341 -4.47 26.58 -9.45
C ASN A 341 -3.38 25.62 -8.98
N GLY A 342 -3.73 24.53 -8.31
CA GLY A 342 -2.76 23.48 -8.04
C GLY A 342 -2.07 22.99 -9.33
N PHE A 343 -1.31 21.90 -9.24
CA PHE A 343 -0.72 21.31 -10.44
C PHE A 343 -1.76 20.99 -11.54
N ALA A 344 -3.05 20.81 -11.21
CA ALA A 344 -4.17 20.64 -12.13
C ALA A 344 -5.27 21.72 -11.94
N PRO A 345 -6.34 21.79 -12.76
CA PRO A 345 -7.48 22.68 -12.51
C PRO A 345 -8.32 22.13 -11.35
N SER A 346 -7.74 22.17 -10.15
CA SER A 346 -8.33 21.78 -8.88
C SER A 346 -8.31 23.01 -7.97
N LEU A 347 -9.25 23.09 -7.04
CA LEU A 347 -9.18 24.09 -5.98
C LEU A 347 -8.08 23.66 -4.99
N LEU A 348 -7.09 24.52 -4.80
CA LEU A 348 -6.01 24.33 -3.82
C LEU A 348 -6.42 24.94 -2.47
N ILE A 349 -6.44 24.12 -1.43
CA ILE A 349 -6.52 24.59 -0.04
C ILE A 349 -5.11 24.46 0.54
N GLU A 350 -4.39 25.59 0.57
CA GLU A 350 -2.99 25.61 1.05
C GLU A 350 -2.85 25.01 2.45
N SER A 351 -1.85 24.13 2.60
CA SER A 351 -1.43 23.55 3.88
C SER A 351 -0.74 24.59 4.76
N ASN A 352 -0.68 24.33 6.07
CA ASN A 352 0.10 25.13 7.02
C ASN A 352 1.32 24.34 7.49
N GLY A 353 2.44 24.47 6.77
CA GLY A 353 3.60 23.60 6.96
C GLY A 353 3.21 22.13 6.69
N PRO A 354 3.43 21.20 7.62
CA PRO A 354 3.02 19.81 7.45
C PRO A 354 1.52 19.57 7.68
N SER A 355 0.80 20.50 8.33
CA SER A 355 -0.61 20.31 8.68
C SER A 355 -1.53 20.57 7.50
N ARG A 356 -2.44 19.61 7.27
CA ARG A 356 -3.53 19.65 6.29
C ARG A 356 -4.86 19.49 7.01
N PRO A 357 -5.47 20.60 7.48
CA PRO A 357 -6.74 20.55 8.20
C PRO A 357 -7.95 20.29 7.28
N ALA A 358 -7.73 20.22 5.97
CA ALA A 358 -8.70 19.87 4.94
C ALA A 358 -7.97 19.26 3.73
N PRO A 359 -8.71 18.62 2.80
CA PRO A 359 -8.16 18.17 1.52
C PRO A 359 -7.35 19.26 0.82
N GLU A 360 -6.09 18.97 0.49
CA GLU A 360 -5.22 19.95 -0.19
C GLU A 360 -5.73 20.26 -1.61
N TYR A 361 -6.23 19.25 -2.32
CA TYR A 361 -6.80 19.40 -3.67
C TYR A 361 -8.27 18.97 -3.69
N VAL A 362 -9.14 19.84 -4.22
CA VAL A 362 -10.59 19.60 -4.31
C VAL A 362 -11.05 19.66 -5.76
N HIS A 363 -11.82 18.66 -6.20
CA HIS A 363 -12.44 18.66 -7.53
C HIS A 363 -13.48 19.78 -7.65
N VAL A 364 -13.37 20.57 -8.72
CA VAL A 364 -14.27 21.71 -8.98
C VAL A 364 -14.63 21.85 -10.46
N ARG A 365 -14.34 20.83 -11.29
CA ARG A 365 -14.48 20.94 -12.75
C ARG A 365 -15.90 20.69 -13.26
N HIS A 366 -16.82 20.25 -12.40
CA HIS A 366 -18.23 20.08 -12.75
C HIS A 366 -19.09 21.21 -12.18
N LEU A 367 -19.37 22.19 -13.04
CA LEU A 367 -20.23 23.32 -12.72
C LEU A 367 -21.69 22.89 -12.73
N VAL A 368 -22.45 23.24 -11.71
CA VAL A 368 -23.90 23.00 -11.63
C VAL A 368 -24.66 24.30 -11.88
N ARG A 369 -25.51 24.32 -12.90
CA ARG A 369 -26.36 25.45 -13.24
C ARG A 369 -27.58 25.55 -12.31
N PRO A 370 -28.27 26.70 -12.25
CA PRO A 370 -29.49 26.86 -11.44
C PRO A 370 -30.62 25.88 -11.75
N ASP A 371 -30.65 25.32 -12.96
CA ASP A 371 -31.62 24.29 -13.38
C ASP A 371 -31.20 22.86 -12.99
N GLY A 372 -30.05 22.71 -12.31
CA GLY A 372 -29.48 21.42 -11.91
C GLY A 372 -28.65 20.72 -12.98
N THR A 373 -28.49 21.31 -14.17
CA THR A 373 -27.66 20.72 -15.22
C THR A 373 -26.17 20.86 -14.90
N ILE A 374 -25.41 19.79 -15.16
CA ILE A 374 -23.95 19.78 -14.99
C ILE A 374 -23.29 20.20 -16.29
N VAL A 375 -22.34 21.11 -16.20
CA VAL A 375 -21.43 21.53 -17.26
C VAL A 375 -20.04 21.11 -16.86
N ASP A 376 -19.43 20.22 -17.64
CA ASP A 376 -18.02 19.89 -17.47
C ASP A 376 -17.16 21.04 -18.00
N LEU A 377 -16.34 21.62 -17.13
CA LEU A 377 -15.39 22.66 -17.50
C LEU A 377 -14.23 22.09 -18.33
N ASN A 378 -13.96 20.78 -18.28
CA ASN A 378 -12.96 20.14 -19.16
C ASN A 378 -13.34 20.25 -20.65
N ASP A 379 -14.62 20.45 -20.98
CA ASP A 379 -15.09 20.73 -22.34
C ASP A 379 -14.82 22.19 -22.79
N GLN A 380 -14.17 23.00 -21.96
CA GLN A 380 -13.85 24.40 -22.24
C GLN A 380 -12.35 24.64 -22.39
N ALA A 381 -11.96 25.37 -23.44
CA ALA A 381 -10.55 25.63 -23.75
C ALA A 381 -9.79 26.37 -22.61
N ASN A 382 -10.52 27.06 -21.74
CA ASN A 382 -10.00 27.88 -20.65
C ASN A 382 -10.31 27.30 -19.25
N VAL A 383 -10.46 25.97 -19.10
CA VAL A 383 -10.75 25.28 -17.83
C VAL A 383 -9.92 25.81 -16.64
N ALA A 384 -8.62 26.01 -16.82
CA ALA A 384 -7.75 26.52 -15.76
C ALA A 384 -8.08 27.98 -15.38
N GLU A 385 -8.46 28.83 -16.34
CA GLU A 385 -8.90 30.21 -16.07
C GLU A 385 -10.23 30.22 -15.32
N GLU A 386 -11.17 29.39 -15.75
CA GLU A 386 -12.50 29.27 -15.14
C GLU A 386 -12.40 28.82 -13.68
N VAL A 387 -11.60 27.77 -13.40
CA VAL A 387 -11.33 27.30 -12.03
C VAL A 387 -10.68 28.40 -11.20
N ARG A 388 -9.68 29.11 -11.74
CA ARG A 388 -8.99 30.20 -11.02
C ARG A 388 -9.92 31.35 -10.65
N ARG A 389 -10.79 31.72 -11.59
CA ARG A 389 -11.76 32.79 -11.42
C ARG A 389 -12.78 32.47 -10.33
N GLY A 390 -13.14 31.19 -10.19
CA GLY A 390 -14.15 30.74 -9.24
C GLY A 390 -15.51 31.42 -9.49
N GLY A 391 -16.33 31.49 -8.44
CA GLY A 391 -17.62 32.19 -8.44
C GLY A 391 -18.79 31.40 -9.03
N TYR A 392 -18.64 30.10 -9.22
CA TYR A 392 -19.69 29.19 -9.68
C TYR A 392 -19.96 28.09 -8.65
N GLN A 393 -21.08 27.38 -8.81
CA GLN A 393 -21.42 26.21 -8.00
C GLN A 393 -20.74 24.98 -8.59
N ALA A 394 -19.86 24.32 -7.84
CA ALA A 394 -19.24 23.06 -8.25
C ALA A 394 -19.85 21.88 -7.50
N GLN A 395 -20.03 20.75 -8.20
CA GLN A 395 -20.46 19.48 -7.62
C GLN A 395 -19.38 18.89 -6.69
N HIS A 396 -19.76 18.47 -5.49
CA HIS A 396 -18.91 17.67 -4.62
C HIS A 396 -18.92 16.18 -5.01
N TYR A 397 -17.82 15.49 -4.75
CA TYR A 397 -17.71 14.05 -4.92
C TYR A 397 -17.30 13.39 -3.62
N LEU A 398 -17.82 12.18 -3.40
CA LEU A 398 -17.47 11.31 -2.29
C LEU A 398 -16.45 10.29 -2.77
N ASP A 399 -15.53 9.94 -1.88
CA ASP A 399 -14.83 8.67 -1.90
C ASP A 399 -15.10 7.94 -0.58
N PHE A 400 -14.68 6.68 -0.49
CA PHE A 400 -14.92 5.82 0.65
C PHE A 400 -13.64 5.56 1.46
N THR A 401 -12.66 6.47 1.33
CA THR A 401 -11.45 6.45 2.15
C THR A 401 -11.74 7.06 3.52
N ALA A 402 -11.08 6.58 4.56
CA ALA A 402 -11.31 7.03 5.93
C ALA A 402 -10.17 6.60 6.84
N ASP A 403 -10.08 7.24 8.00
CA ASP A 403 -9.42 6.68 9.15
C ASP A 403 -10.42 6.45 10.30
N GLY A 404 -9.98 5.65 11.28
CA GLY A 404 -10.85 5.09 12.27
C GLY A 404 -10.10 4.35 13.36
N TRP A 405 -10.88 3.62 14.16
CA TRP A 405 -10.36 2.83 15.26
C TRP A 405 -11.04 1.46 15.34
N ILE A 406 -10.30 0.49 15.84
CA ILE A 406 -10.81 -0.83 16.23
C ILE A 406 -10.54 -1.03 17.72
N ASP A 407 -11.58 -1.33 18.48
CA ASP A 407 -11.46 -1.60 19.92
C ASP A 407 -11.90 -3.03 20.27
N ALA A 408 -11.46 -3.52 21.43
CA ALA A 408 -11.77 -4.86 21.91
C ALA A 408 -12.42 -4.81 23.30
N ILE A 409 -13.64 -5.34 23.38
CA ILE A 409 -14.40 -5.47 24.61
C ILE A 409 -14.34 -6.92 25.09
N VAL A 410 -13.73 -7.11 26.26
CA VAL A 410 -13.59 -8.42 26.92
C VAL A 410 -14.02 -8.29 28.40
N PRO A 411 -15.31 -8.49 28.71
CA PRO A 411 -15.87 -8.18 30.03
C PRO A 411 -15.16 -8.91 31.18
N GLU A 412 -14.75 -10.15 30.98
CA GLU A 412 -14.11 -10.99 31.99
C GLU A 412 -12.72 -10.48 32.39
N LEU A 413 -12.10 -9.67 31.52
CA LEU A 413 -10.77 -9.11 31.73
C LEU A 413 -10.79 -7.64 32.19
N ALA A 414 -11.94 -6.98 32.19
CA ALA A 414 -12.06 -5.54 32.46
C ALA A 414 -11.52 -5.13 33.85
N ASN A 415 -11.66 -6.00 34.86
CA ASN A 415 -11.12 -5.74 36.20
C ASN A 415 -9.60 -5.90 36.27
N ALA A 416 -9.02 -6.80 35.47
CA ALA A 416 -7.59 -7.07 35.45
C ALA A 416 -6.84 -6.04 34.59
N PHE A 417 -7.47 -5.60 33.49
CA PHE A 417 -6.91 -4.66 32.54
C PHE A 417 -7.91 -3.52 32.31
N PRO A 418 -7.84 -2.43 33.10
CA PRO A 418 -8.78 -1.32 32.98
C PRO A 418 -8.54 -0.45 31.73
N ARG A 419 -7.48 -0.73 30.96
CA ARG A 419 -7.17 -0.03 29.71
C ARG A 419 -7.38 -0.96 28.53
N GLN A 420 -8.18 -0.47 27.60
CA GLN A 420 -8.30 -0.96 26.23
C GLN A 420 -7.59 0.07 25.33
N ILE A 421 -6.67 -0.42 24.50
CA ILE A 421 -5.90 0.41 23.58
C ILE A 421 -6.36 0.03 22.17
N PRO A 422 -7.12 0.92 21.49
CA PRO A 422 -7.60 0.62 20.16
C PRO A 422 -6.45 0.62 19.14
N ALA A 423 -6.64 -0.12 18.06
CA ALA A 423 -5.83 0.01 16.86
C ALA A 423 -6.32 1.21 16.04
N TYR A 424 -5.40 1.90 15.37
CA TYR A 424 -5.72 2.83 14.29
C TYR A 424 -6.04 2.02 13.03
N SER A 425 -7.10 2.37 12.34
CA SER A 425 -7.56 1.63 11.17
C SER A 425 -7.77 2.57 10.00
N MET A 426 -7.18 2.22 8.86
CA MET A 426 -7.22 3.03 7.66
C MET A 426 -7.93 2.27 6.55
N VAL A 427 -8.81 2.96 5.84
CA VAL A 427 -9.41 2.53 4.58
C VAL A 427 -8.91 3.50 3.50
N THR A 428 -8.08 3.00 2.60
CA THR A 428 -7.27 3.81 1.67
C THR A 428 -7.70 3.60 0.23
N ALA A 429 -7.15 4.40 -0.68
CA ALA A 429 -7.35 4.23 -2.11
C ALA A 429 -6.80 2.88 -2.62
N PRO A 430 -7.22 2.40 -3.81
CA PRO A 430 -6.69 1.18 -4.40
C PRO A 430 -5.16 1.23 -4.56
N ASP A 431 -4.53 0.05 -4.55
CA ASP A 431 -3.12 -0.11 -4.91
C ASP A 431 -3.01 -0.39 -6.41
N PHE A 432 -2.24 0.43 -7.13
CA PHE A 432 -2.02 0.23 -8.57
C PHE A 432 -0.75 -0.59 -8.88
N TYR A 433 0.10 -0.87 -7.87
CA TYR A 433 1.21 -1.84 -7.94
C TYR A 433 1.18 -2.80 -6.74
N PRO A 434 0.15 -3.64 -6.62
CA PRO A 434 -0.06 -4.55 -5.48
C PRO A 434 1.03 -5.61 -5.26
N ASN A 435 2.00 -5.75 -6.17
CA ASN A 435 3.14 -6.67 -6.08
C ASN A 435 4.47 -5.94 -5.87
N CYS A 436 4.43 -4.67 -5.45
CA CYS A 436 5.59 -3.81 -5.24
C CYS A 436 5.40 -2.97 -3.98
N ASP A 437 5.83 -3.50 -2.83
CA ASP A 437 5.57 -2.87 -1.55
C ASP A 437 6.53 -1.70 -1.25
N GLN A 438 6.04 -0.72 -0.49
CA GLN A 438 6.81 0.46 -0.07
C GLN A 438 8.13 0.09 0.63
N ARG A 439 8.11 -0.90 1.53
CA ARG A 439 9.31 -1.40 2.23
C ARG A 439 10.36 -1.95 1.27
N GLU A 440 9.95 -2.78 0.31
CA GLU A 440 10.89 -3.44 -0.59
C GLU A 440 11.66 -2.40 -1.43
N LEU A 441 10.95 -1.37 -1.90
CA LEU A 441 11.57 -0.26 -2.61
C LEU A 441 12.49 0.57 -1.71
N LEU A 442 12.11 0.81 -0.45
CA LEU A 442 12.98 1.50 0.50
C LEU A 442 14.29 0.74 0.71
N GLU A 443 14.18 -0.57 0.95
CA GLU A 443 15.34 -1.44 1.15
C GLU A 443 16.23 -1.47 -0.09
N TRP A 444 15.64 -1.64 -1.27
CA TRP A 444 16.35 -1.58 -2.54
C TRP A 444 17.07 -0.22 -2.71
N TRP A 445 16.39 0.90 -2.44
CA TRP A 445 16.98 2.24 -2.54
C TRP A 445 18.17 2.41 -1.60
N LEU A 446 18.08 1.86 -0.39
CA LEU A 446 19.12 1.95 0.63
C LEU A 446 20.32 1.05 0.36
N GLN A 447 20.09 -0.14 -0.18
CA GLN A 447 21.10 -1.19 -0.26
C GLN A 447 21.70 -1.33 -1.66
N ARG A 448 20.89 -1.16 -2.71
CA ARG A 448 21.25 -1.51 -4.09
C ARG A 448 21.41 -0.30 -5.01
N VAL A 449 20.76 0.83 -4.73
CA VAL A 449 20.92 2.04 -5.55
C VAL A 449 22.26 2.72 -5.25
N PRO A 450 23.12 2.96 -6.26
CA PRO A 450 24.35 3.72 -6.12
C PRO A 450 24.09 5.11 -5.52
N SER A 451 24.91 5.53 -4.55
CA SER A 451 24.75 6.84 -3.88
C SER A 451 24.70 8.02 -4.84
N ALA A 452 25.45 7.97 -5.94
CA ALA A 452 25.46 8.98 -7.00
C ALA A 452 24.14 9.10 -7.78
N LEU A 453 23.30 8.05 -7.77
CA LEU A 453 22.00 8.05 -8.42
C LEU A 453 20.86 8.47 -7.48
N ARG A 454 20.99 8.24 -6.17
CA ARG A 454 19.91 8.42 -5.19
C ARG A 454 19.25 9.79 -5.22
N SER A 455 20.05 10.86 -5.26
CA SER A 455 19.54 12.24 -5.30
C SER A 455 18.87 12.59 -6.63
N SER A 456 19.09 11.78 -7.65
CA SER A 456 18.62 12.04 -9.01
C SER A 456 17.36 11.27 -9.36
N ILE A 457 17.01 10.17 -8.68
CA ILE A 457 15.85 9.35 -9.09
C ILE A 457 14.54 10.10 -8.75
N TRP A 458 14.24 10.35 -7.47
CA TRP A 458 12.96 10.93 -7.00
C TRP A 458 13.09 12.31 -6.35
N GLY A 459 13.94 13.19 -6.88
CA GLY A 459 13.92 14.60 -6.47
C GLY A 459 14.19 14.89 -4.98
N GLN A 460 14.88 13.98 -4.27
CA GLN A 460 15.32 13.98 -2.85
C GLN A 460 14.50 13.13 -1.86
N VAL A 461 13.32 12.63 -2.23
CA VAL A 461 12.46 11.86 -1.31
C VAL A 461 12.50 10.38 -1.67
N PRO A 462 12.99 9.49 -0.78
CA PRO A 462 12.96 8.05 -1.02
C PRO A 462 11.57 7.44 -0.72
N PRO A 463 11.35 6.16 -1.07
CA PRO A 463 10.14 5.40 -0.76
C PRO A 463 9.89 5.22 0.75
N LEU A 464 9.60 6.28 1.51
CA LEU A 464 9.38 6.17 2.95
C LEU A 464 8.14 5.32 3.28
N THR A 465 8.25 4.45 4.28
CA THR A 465 7.13 3.60 4.74
C THR A 465 6.36 4.26 5.87
N LEU A 466 5.06 3.99 5.97
CA LEU A 466 4.23 4.47 7.08
C LEU A 466 4.67 3.87 8.43
N SER A 467 5.23 2.66 8.42
CA SER A 467 5.77 2.00 9.62
C SER A 467 6.99 2.70 10.26
N ASP A 468 7.68 3.53 9.47
CA ASP A 468 8.81 4.34 9.90
C ASP A 468 8.39 5.72 10.42
N GLU A 469 7.10 6.05 10.31
CA GLU A 469 6.57 7.27 10.91
C GLU A 469 6.55 7.14 12.44
N ARG A 470 6.64 8.29 13.10
CA ARG A 470 6.62 8.43 14.56
C ARG A 470 5.65 9.55 14.90
N LEU A 471 4.38 9.30 14.60
CA LEU A 471 3.27 10.23 14.69
C LEU A 471 2.12 9.59 15.45
N ALA A 472 1.40 10.40 16.22
CA ALA A 472 0.19 9.96 16.90
C ALA A 472 -0.90 9.57 15.88
N PRO A 473 -1.81 8.65 16.23
CA PRO A 473 -3.03 8.43 15.45
C PRO A 473 -3.90 9.69 15.45
N ASN A 474 -4.90 9.73 14.57
CA ASN A 474 -5.78 10.90 14.44
C ASN A 474 -6.45 11.28 15.78
N LEU A 475 -5.98 12.37 16.39
CA LEU A 475 -6.40 12.82 17.71
C LEU A 475 -7.81 13.44 17.72
N GLN A 476 -8.41 13.63 16.55
CA GLN A 476 -9.73 14.22 16.39
C GLN A 476 -10.84 13.18 16.20
N LEU A 477 -10.51 11.87 16.17
CA LEU A 477 -11.50 10.80 16.10
C LEU A 477 -12.23 10.65 17.44
N GLU A 478 -13.53 10.93 17.45
CA GLU A 478 -14.38 10.76 18.62
C GLU A 478 -14.53 9.26 18.97
N GLY A 479 -14.68 8.98 20.27
CA GLY A 479 -14.77 7.60 20.79
C GLY A 479 -13.43 6.85 20.85
N ALA A 480 -12.45 7.24 20.04
CA ALA A 480 -11.09 6.72 20.15
C ALA A 480 -10.38 7.34 21.36
N ASN A 481 -9.94 6.52 22.31
CA ASN A 481 -9.09 6.97 23.43
C ASN A 481 -7.62 7.18 22.99
N PHE A 482 -7.42 7.74 21.79
CA PHE A 482 -6.11 8.03 21.23
C PHE A 482 -5.42 9.18 21.97
N ARG A 483 -4.09 9.13 22.04
CA ARG A 483 -3.30 10.06 22.84
C ARG A 483 -2.11 10.59 22.08
N ALA A 484 -1.74 11.83 22.38
CA ALA A 484 -0.63 12.51 21.73
C ALA A 484 0.72 11.81 21.94
N GLU A 485 0.93 11.19 23.12
CA GLU A 485 2.14 10.43 23.42
C GLU A 485 2.24 9.10 22.66
N ASP A 486 1.18 8.67 21.99
CA ASP A 486 1.07 7.37 21.36
C ASP A 486 1.59 7.36 19.92
N ASP A 487 2.82 7.83 19.74
CA ASP A 487 3.40 8.11 18.43
C ASP A 487 4.06 6.91 17.74
N THR A 488 3.83 5.70 18.25
CA THR A 488 4.34 4.43 17.72
C THR A 488 3.25 3.55 17.10
N VAL A 489 2.04 4.10 16.87
CA VAL A 489 0.86 3.35 16.43
C VAL A 489 1.03 2.61 15.09
N THR A 490 1.83 3.16 14.18
CA THR A 490 2.12 2.55 12.87
C THR A 490 3.30 1.59 12.90
N THR A 491 4.01 1.45 14.02
CA THR A 491 5.21 0.61 14.03
C THR A 491 4.87 -0.87 13.94
N ILE A 492 5.80 -1.65 13.40
CA ILE A 492 5.70 -3.12 13.34
C ILE A 492 6.64 -3.72 14.39
N VAL A 493 6.09 -4.56 15.26
CA VAL A 493 6.80 -5.30 16.32
C VAL A 493 6.56 -6.80 16.17
N SER A 494 7.43 -7.62 16.76
CA SER A 494 7.21 -9.07 16.89
C SER A 494 6.69 -9.43 18.28
N LEU A 495 6.42 -10.72 18.50
CA LEU A 495 6.38 -11.26 19.86
C LEU A 495 7.77 -11.08 20.51
N PRO A 496 7.86 -10.90 21.84
CA PRO A 496 9.14 -10.82 22.54
C PRO A 496 9.95 -12.11 22.38
N SER A 497 11.12 -11.98 21.75
CA SER A 497 12.09 -13.07 21.64
C SER A 497 12.64 -13.42 23.03
N ARG A 498 12.69 -14.72 23.34
CA ARG A 498 13.30 -15.25 24.57
C ARG A 498 14.45 -16.17 24.25
N GLY A 499 15.60 -15.87 24.84
CA GLY A 499 16.82 -16.65 24.69
C GLY A 499 17.47 -16.45 23.31
N PHE A 500 18.33 -17.39 22.95
CA PHE A 500 19.00 -17.38 21.66
C PHE A 500 17.99 -17.69 20.53
N VAL A 501 18.07 -16.93 19.44
CA VAL A 501 17.30 -17.13 18.21
C VAL A 501 18.30 -17.27 17.06
N ARG A 502 18.27 -18.41 16.37
CA ARG A 502 19.15 -18.68 15.23
C ARG A 502 18.68 -17.93 13.98
N GLN A 503 19.64 -17.38 13.25
CA GLN A 503 19.44 -16.89 11.89
C GLN A 503 19.20 -18.06 10.92
N MET A 504 18.06 -18.04 10.25
CA MET A 504 17.67 -18.88 9.13
C MET A 504 17.94 -18.16 7.79
N PRO A 505 17.94 -18.88 6.65
CA PRO A 505 18.04 -18.27 5.32
C PRO A 505 17.05 -17.12 5.10
N LEU A 506 17.53 -16.05 4.47
CA LEU A 506 16.72 -14.91 4.04
C LEU A 506 16.40 -14.95 2.54
N GLU A 507 17.08 -15.82 1.79
CA GLU A 507 16.84 -16.07 0.37
C GLU A 507 15.68 -17.06 0.22
N VAL A 508 14.49 -16.64 0.63
CA VAL A 508 13.22 -17.34 0.42
C VAL A 508 12.29 -16.48 -0.44
N ALA A 509 11.24 -17.09 -0.98
CA ALA A 509 10.23 -16.33 -1.72
C ALA A 509 9.54 -15.32 -0.78
N GLN A 510 9.40 -14.10 -1.29
CA GLN A 510 8.63 -13.04 -0.65
C GLN A 510 7.14 -13.21 -0.95
N THR A 511 6.30 -12.56 -0.15
CA THR A 511 4.85 -12.66 -0.31
C THR A 511 4.37 -11.86 -1.52
N THR A 512 3.35 -12.39 -2.22
CA THR A 512 2.73 -11.78 -3.40
C THR A 512 1.21 -11.72 -3.18
N ARG A 513 0.81 -10.90 -2.20
CA ARG A 513 -0.56 -10.72 -1.75
C ARG A 513 -0.71 -9.29 -1.19
N HIS A 514 -1.95 -8.86 -0.96
CA HIS A 514 -2.20 -7.66 -0.16
C HIS A 514 -1.54 -7.77 1.23
N ALA A 515 -0.62 -6.86 1.52
CA ALA A 515 -0.09 -6.62 2.85
C ALA A 515 -0.89 -5.47 3.50
N TYR A 516 -1.53 -5.74 4.63
CA TYR A 516 -2.31 -4.77 5.39
C TYR A 516 -1.55 -4.17 6.57
N LEU A 517 -0.26 -4.45 6.73
CA LEU A 517 0.59 -3.75 7.69
C LEU A 517 1.24 -2.49 7.06
N PRO A 518 1.53 -1.46 7.88
CA PRO A 518 1.94 -0.14 7.40
C PRO A 518 3.35 -0.07 6.77
N ASP A 519 4.10 -1.16 6.67
CA ASP A 519 5.35 -1.17 5.90
C ASP A 519 5.12 -1.28 4.39
N ALA A 520 3.96 -1.78 3.96
CA ALA A 520 3.54 -1.77 2.57
C ALA A 520 2.92 -0.43 2.12
N ALA A 521 2.49 0.41 3.07
CA ALA A 521 1.88 1.71 2.82
C ALA A 521 2.91 2.86 2.81
N ALA A 522 2.58 3.92 2.06
CA ALA A 522 3.41 5.11 1.94
C ALA A 522 3.42 5.95 3.24
N GLY A 523 4.59 6.51 3.58
CA GLY A 523 4.71 7.54 4.62
C GLY A 523 4.05 8.88 4.23
N VAL A 524 4.22 9.92 5.06
CA VAL A 524 3.37 11.13 5.02
C VAL A 524 3.98 12.37 4.33
N PHE A 525 5.06 12.22 3.56
CA PHE A 525 5.79 13.38 3.02
C PHE A 525 5.10 14.01 1.79
N ALA A 526 4.57 15.25 1.94
CA ALA A 526 3.51 15.83 1.08
C ALA A 526 2.26 14.90 1.07
N PRO A 527 1.02 15.23 0.68
CA PRO A 527 -0.09 14.32 0.98
C PRO A 527 0.20 12.91 0.42
N GLY A 528 0.34 11.92 1.29
CA GLY A 528 0.68 10.56 0.90
C GLY A 528 -0.54 9.86 0.32
N TRP A 529 -0.36 8.80 -0.46
CA TRP A 529 -1.50 8.09 -1.07
C TRP A 529 -2.45 7.46 -0.03
N ASP A 530 -1.89 7.05 1.11
CA ASP A 530 -2.62 6.34 2.17
C ASP A 530 -3.11 7.26 3.30
N THR A 531 -2.31 8.27 3.69
CA THR A 531 -2.69 9.23 4.74
C THR A 531 -1.88 10.54 4.67
N SER A 532 -2.34 11.53 5.43
CA SER A 532 -1.74 12.85 5.58
C SER A 532 -1.45 13.17 7.05
N VAL A 533 -0.96 14.37 7.33
CA VAL A 533 -0.72 14.91 8.68
C VAL A 533 -1.62 16.10 8.94
N ASP A 534 -2.13 16.19 10.16
CA ASP A 534 -2.69 17.42 10.73
C ASP A 534 -2.10 17.69 12.13
N THR A 535 -2.42 18.85 12.71
CA THR A 535 -1.91 19.26 14.02
C THR A 535 -3.06 19.61 14.97
N THR A 536 -3.08 18.96 16.13
CA THR A 536 -3.99 19.26 17.25
C THR A 536 -3.16 19.57 18.49
N ASP A 537 -3.42 20.69 19.16
CA ASP A 537 -2.70 21.10 20.38
C ASP A 537 -1.17 21.05 20.27
N ASN A 538 -0.62 21.47 19.12
CA ASN A 538 0.81 21.41 18.75
C ASN A 538 1.40 20.01 18.58
N THR A 539 0.56 18.98 18.53
CA THR A 539 0.96 17.60 18.23
C THR A 539 0.57 17.27 16.80
N ASN A 540 1.56 16.84 16.00
CA ASN A 540 1.29 16.31 14.68
C ASN A 540 0.73 14.89 14.80
N HIS A 541 -0.32 14.61 14.05
CA HIS A 541 -0.95 13.30 14.01
C HIS A 541 -1.34 12.93 12.59
N LEU A 542 -1.56 11.63 12.36
CA LEU A 542 -2.09 11.12 11.10
C LEU A 542 -3.52 11.65 10.88
N ALA A 543 -3.89 11.90 9.62
CA ALA A 543 -5.20 12.42 9.26
C ALA A 543 -5.53 12.09 7.80
N ALA A 544 -6.41 11.11 7.57
CA ALA A 544 -6.81 10.72 6.22
C ALA A 544 -7.63 11.82 5.50
N TYR A 545 -8.32 12.69 6.24
CA TYR A 545 -9.10 13.78 5.66
C TYR A 545 -8.24 14.89 5.01
N GLY A 546 -6.92 14.90 5.22
CA GLY A 546 -6.01 15.84 4.57
C GLY A 546 -5.73 15.51 3.10
N LEU A 547 -6.09 14.29 2.68
CA LEU A 547 -6.00 13.85 1.29
C LEU A 547 -7.07 14.50 0.42
N GLY A 548 -6.81 14.52 -0.88
CA GLY A 548 -7.64 15.07 -1.93
C GLY A 548 -9.10 14.63 -1.84
N SER A 549 -9.97 15.54 -2.26
CA SER A 549 -11.42 15.36 -2.22
C SER A 549 -12.00 15.42 -3.63
N PRO A 550 -12.27 14.25 -4.25
CA PRO A 550 -11.96 12.90 -3.76
C PRO A 550 -10.48 12.51 -4.00
N PHE A 551 -10.04 11.36 -3.48
CA PHE A 551 -8.64 10.88 -3.59
C PHE A 551 -8.07 10.88 -5.02
N PRO A 552 -8.85 10.73 -6.13
CA PRO A 552 -8.31 10.83 -7.47
C PRO A 552 -7.61 12.17 -7.81
N GLU A 553 -7.90 13.25 -7.08
CA GLU A 553 -7.16 14.52 -7.22
C GLU A 553 -5.70 14.39 -6.80
N ASP A 554 -5.42 13.69 -5.69
CA ASP A 554 -4.07 13.37 -5.26
C ASP A 554 -3.43 12.34 -6.19
N ALA A 555 -4.21 11.34 -6.63
CA ALA A 555 -3.70 10.28 -7.48
C ALA A 555 -3.09 10.81 -8.77
N LYS A 556 -3.77 11.76 -9.42
CA LYS A 556 -3.28 12.44 -10.61
C LYS A 556 -1.95 13.16 -10.35
N LEU A 557 -1.83 13.83 -9.21
CA LEU A 557 -0.62 14.56 -8.85
C LEU A 557 0.56 13.62 -8.60
N CYS A 558 0.35 12.58 -7.79
CA CYS A 558 1.35 11.57 -7.46
C CYS A 558 1.91 10.91 -8.73
N ALA A 559 1.00 10.54 -9.64
CA ALA A 559 1.33 9.92 -10.90
C ALA A 559 2.10 10.86 -11.84
N ALA A 560 1.68 12.13 -11.89
CA ALA A 560 2.27 13.14 -12.76
C ALA A 560 3.71 13.49 -12.38
N LEU A 561 3.99 13.62 -11.08
CA LEU A 561 5.28 14.08 -10.56
C LEU A 561 6.33 12.94 -10.50
N SER A 562 6.42 12.14 -11.56
CA SER A 562 7.44 11.10 -11.75
C SER A 562 7.35 9.93 -10.77
N ALA A 563 6.13 9.47 -10.46
CA ALA A 563 5.89 8.59 -9.31
C ALA A 563 6.49 9.23 -8.03
N PHE A 564 6.03 10.45 -7.72
CA PHE A 564 6.57 11.29 -6.65
C PHE A 564 6.62 10.57 -5.30
N TRP A 565 5.73 9.60 -5.12
CA TRP A 565 5.82 8.56 -4.10
C TRP A 565 6.43 7.32 -4.74
N PRO A 566 7.68 6.98 -4.39
CA PRO A 566 8.47 6.02 -5.15
C PRO A 566 7.92 4.59 -5.21
N ALA A 567 6.91 4.24 -4.41
CA ALA A 567 6.18 2.97 -4.50
C ALA A 567 4.70 3.25 -4.74
N VAL A 568 4.04 2.35 -5.46
CA VAL A 568 2.60 2.27 -5.73
C VAL A 568 1.94 3.33 -6.64
N ALA A 569 2.58 4.47 -6.94
CA ALA A 569 2.04 5.43 -7.91
C ALA A 569 2.49 5.14 -9.37
N PRO A 570 1.59 5.02 -10.36
CA PRO A 570 1.95 4.91 -11.77
C PRO A 570 2.63 6.15 -12.32
N ASP A 571 3.74 5.99 -13.06
CA ASP A 571 4.47 7.12 -13.65
C ASP A 571 3.80 7.58 -14.97
N THR A 572 3.00 8.63 -14.88
CA THR A 572 2.31 9.21 -16.04
C THR A 572 3.11 10.33 -16.70
N GLY A 573 4.41 10.47 -16.44
CA GLY A 573 5.25 11.49 -17.09
C GLY A 573 5.25 11.40 -18.62
N ARG A 574 4.82 10.24 -19.16
CA ARG A 574 4.65 9.98 -20.59
C ARG A 574 3.25 10.30 -21.12
N SER A 575 2.20 10.32 -20.30
CA SER A 575 0.81 10.21 -20.77
C SER A 575 0.22 11.53 -21.30
N PHE A 576 0.75 12.69 -20.89
CA PHE A 576 0.15 13.98 -21.24
C PHE A 576 1.19 15.07 -21.51
N SER A 577 0.71 16.24 -21.93
CA SER A 577 1.51 17.34 -22.46
C SER A 577 2.44 18.03 -21.46
N ALA A 578 2.20 17.89 -20.15
CA ALA A 578 3.06 18.50 -19.15
C ALA A 578 4.49 17.93 -19.22
N THR A 579 5.47 18.73 -18.79
CA THR A 579 6.87 18.33 -18.77
C THR A 579 7.20 17.87 -17.36
N PHE A 580 6.98 16.58 -17.08
CA PHE A 580 7.51 15.94 -15.87
C PHE A 580 8.60 14.95 -16.28
N ALA A 581 9.57 14.72 -15.39
CA ALA A 581 10.55 13.68 -15.63
C ALA A 581 9.86 12.30 -15.59
N THR A 582 10.43 11.33 -16.29
CA THR A 582 10.02 9.92 -16.16
C THR A 582 11.06 9.22 -15.30
N VAL A 583 10.62 8.47 -14.30
CA VAL A 583 11.47 7.73 -13.38
C VAL A 583 11.26 6.24 -13.53
N SER A 584 10.02 5.75 -13.45
CA SER A 584 9.68 4.34 -13.65
C SER A 584 8.71 4.23 -14.82
N PRO A 585 9.19 4.29 -16.07
CA PRO A 585 8.31 4.37 -17.23
C PRO A 585 7.33 3.19 -17.26
N MET A 586 6.03 3.48 -17.29
CA MET A 586 5.04 2.53 -17.78
C MET A 586 5.35 2.21 -19.25
N THR A 587 5.05 1.00 -19.70
CA THR A 587 5.21 0.52 -21.08
C THR A 587 4.15 1.09 -22.01
N ASP A 588 4.36 0.93 -23.31
CA ASP A 588 3.37 1.31 -24.32
C ASP A 588 2.05 0.55 -24.13
N ALA A 589 2.08 -0.71 -23.68
CA ALA A 589 0.86 -1.47 -23.39
C ALA A 589 0.06 -0.84 -22.23
N GLU A 590 0.74 -0.42 -21.16
CA GLU A 590 0.16 0.16 -19.94
C GLU A 590 -0.42 1.58 -20.14
N ILE A 591 -0.09 2.27 -21.24
CA ILE A 591 -0.56 3.66 -21.49
C ILE A 591 -1.21 3.87 -22.86
N ILE A 592 -1.10 2.94 -23.81
CA ILE A 592 -1.69 3.04 -25.16
C ILE A 592 -2.75 1.97 -25.37
N ASP A 593 -2.40 0.70 -25.13
CA ASP A 593 -3.30 -0.42 -25.40
C ASP A 593 -4.40 -0.54 -24.33
N LEU A 594 -3.99 -0.53 -23.06
CA LEU A 594 -4.88 -0.49 -21.90
C LEU A 594 -4.35 0.56 -20.90
N PRO A 595 -4.67 1.85 -21.12
CA PRO A 595 -4.23 2.92 -20.23
C PRO A 595 -4.79 2.71 -18.82
N TRP A 596 -3.91 2.66 -17.82
CA TRP A 596 -4.29 2.41 -16.42
C TRP A 596 -5.29 3.43 -15.84
N ASP A 597 -5.33 4.65 -16.39
CA ASP A 597 -6.18 5.78 -15.97
C ASP A 597 -7.19 6.20 -17.04
N GLY A 598 -7.25 5.49 -18.17
CA GLY A 598 -8.06 5.89 -19.32
C GLY A 598 -7.51 7.06 -20.15
N VAL A 599 -6.31 7.56 -19.85
CA VAL A 599 -5.66 8.64 -20.61
C VAL A 599 -4.68 8.04 -21.59
N ALA A 600 -5.00 8.12 -22.88
CA ALA A 600 -4.12 7.62 -23.92
C ALA A 600 -2.77 8.35 -23.93
N GLY A 601 -1.69 7.58 -24.02
CA GLY A 601 -0.32 8.05 -24.14
C GLY A 601 -0.01 8.72 -25.50
N PRO A 602 1.26 9.05 -25.73
CA PRO A 602 1.66 9.87 -26.87
C PRO A 602 1.50 9.13 -28.20
N LYS A 603 1.02 9.84 -29.22
CA LYS A 603 0.84 9.28 -30.56
C LYS A 603 1.58 10.08 -31.63
N VAL A 604 2.39 9.41 -32.44
CA VAL A 604 3.00 10.04 -33.62
C VAL A 604 1.95 10.22 -34.71
N VAL A 605 1.85 11.43 -35.25
CA VAL A 605 0.97 11.78 -36.36
C VAL A 605 1.75 12.53 -37.45
N VAL A 606 1.35 12.37 -38.71
CA VAL A 606 1.96 13.10 -39.84
C VAL A 606 1.00 14.18 -40.31
N ARG A 607 1.44 15.44 -40.29
CA ARG A 607 0.65 16.59 -40.77
C ARG A 607 1.53 17.50 -41.63
N ASN A 608 1.05 17.87 -42.82
CA ASN A 608 1.80 18.72 -43.76
C ASN A 608 3.24 18.20 -44.02
N ASN A 609 3.41 16.88 -44.16
CA ASN A 609 4.70 16.19 -44.29
C ASN A 609 5.66 16.38 -43.10
N GLN A 610 5.17 16.80 -41.94
CA GLN A 610 5.93 16.90 -40.69
C GLN A 610 5.40 15.86 -39.68
N GLU A 611 6.31 15.15 -39.02
CA GLU A 611 5.96 14.28 -37.90
C GLU A 611 5.78 15.13 -36.64
N LEU A 612 4.63 14.96 -35.99
CA LEU A 612 4.25 15.61 -34.74
C LEU A 612 3.90 14.52 -33.71
N VAL A 613 3.95 14.88 -32.43
CA VAL A 613 3.45 14.02 -31.34
C VAL A 613 2.20 14.64 -30.75
N GLU A 614 1.11 13.89 -30.77
CA GLU A 614 -0.17 14.23 -30.15
C GLU A 614 -0.18 13.78 -28.69
N TYR A 615 -0.64 14.66 -27.80
CA TYR A 615 -0.87 14.40 -26.37
C TYR A 615 -2.24 14.89 -25.95
N THR A 616 -2.79 14.25 -24.92
CA THR A 616 -3.82 14.86 -24.08
C THR A 616 -3.19 16.01 -23.27
N ARG A 617 -3.87 17.15 -23.22
CA ARG A 617 -3.45 18.31 -22.42
C ARG A 617 -3.68 18.02 -20.95
N PHE A 618 -2.65 18.22 -20.14
CA PHE A 618 -2.71 17.92 -18.69
C PHE A 618 -3.86 18.63 -17.95
N GLN A 619 -4.22 19.84 -18.38
CA GLN A 619 -5.33 20.61 -17.81
C GLN A 619 -6.71 20.01 -18.09
N HIS A 620 -6.85 19.11 -19.07
CA HIS A 620 -8.11 18.44 -19.43
C HIS A 620 -8.16 16.97 -18.95
N VAL A 621 -7.13 16.51 -18.26
CA VAL A 621 -7.13 15.18 -17.65
C VAL A 621 -7.93 15.23 -16.35
N ASP A 622 -8.98 14.43 -16.23
CA ASP A 622 -9.82 14.36 -15.04
C ASP A 622 -9.96 12.92 -14.53
N TYR A 623 -9.37 12.66 -13.37
CA TYR A 623 -9.39 11.34 -12.75
C TYR A 623 -10.70 11.06 -11.99
N VAL A 624 -11.46 12.09 -11.63
CA VAL A 624 -12.81 11.92 -11.13
C VAL A 624 -13.70 11.39 -12.24
N ASP A 625 -13.61 11.96 -13.45
CA ASP A 625 -14.31 11.41 -14.62
C ASP A 625 -13.83 10.02 -15.00
N SER A 626 -12.52 9.78 -14.92
CA SER A 626 -11.97 8.45 -15.19
C SER A 626 -12.55 7.40 -14.24
N SER A 627 -12.74 7.75 -12.96
CA SER A 627 -13.43 6.91 -11.98
C SER A 627 -14.93 6.74 -12.29
N LEU A 628 -15.66 7.83 -12.52
CA LEU A 628 -17.11 7.79 -12.82
C LEU A 628 -17.44 6.99 -14.08
N ASN A 629 -16.51 6.92 -15.02
CA ASN A 629 -16.63 6.19 -16.28
C ASN A 629 -15.89 4.84 -16.28
N GLN A 630 -15.46 4.34 -15.13
CA GLN A 630 -14.79 3.03 -14.96
C GLN A 630 -13.60 2.83 -15.89
N LYS A 631 -12.74 3.84 -16.01
CA LYS A 631 -11.58 3.81 -16.90
C LYS A 631 -10.28 3.41 -16.21
N PHE A 632 -10.24 3.37 -14.88
CA PHE A 632 -9.08 2.88 -14.16
C PHE A 632 -8.91 1.37 -14.38
N SER A 633 -7.67 0.93 -14.52
CA SER A 633 -7.30 -0.48 -14.66
C SER A 633 -5.98 -0.75 -13.95
N LEU A 634 -5.89 -1.88 -13.26
CA LEU A 634 -4.65 -2.44 -12.72
C LEU A 634 -4.18 -3.71 -13.46
N ALA A 635 -4.86 -4.09 -14.55
CA ALA A 635 -4.65 -5.38 -15.20
C ALA A 635 -3.20 -5.57 -15.70
N LEU A 636 -2.54 -4.50 -16.10
CA LEU A 636 -1.12 -4.52 -16.53
C LEU A 636 -0.16 -4.05 -15.44
N THR A 637 -0.47 -2.96 -14.73
CA THR A 637 0.40 -2.44 -13.66
C THR A 637 0.50 -3.40 -12.49
N GLY A 638 -0.55 -4.16 -12.19
CA GLY A 638 -0.54 -5.21 -11.17
C GLY A 638 0.37 -6.40 -11.50
N GLN A 639 0.79 -6.57 -12.75
CA GLN A 639 1.76 -7.61 -13.14
C GLN A 639 3.22 -7.20 -12.86
N VAL A 640 3.44 -5.93 -12.49
CA VAL A 640 4.78 -5.39 -12.22
C VAL A 640 5.15 -5.68 -10.77
N ASP A 641 6.12 -6.57 -10.59
CA ASP A 641 6.73 -6.84 -9.30
C ASP A 641 7.83 -5.83 -8.96
N VAL A 642 8.35 -5.90 -7.73
CA VAL A 642 9.47 -5.06 -7.28
C VAL A 642 10.71 -5.17 -8.18
N ASN A 643 10.99 -6.35 -8.76
CA ASN A 643 12.17 -6.55 -9.60
C ASN A 643 12.03 -5.80 -10.94
N GLU A 644 10.88 -5.90 -11.59
CA GLU A 644 10.57 -5.19 -12.81
C GLU A 644 10.50 -3.68 -12.56
N TYR A 645 9.80 -3.24 -11.51
CA TYR A 645 9.71 -1.82 -11.16
C TYR A 645 11.09 -1.20 -10.94
N THR A 646 11.94 -1.83 -10.12
CA THR A 646 13.29 -1.32 -9.86
C THR A 646 14.21 -1.41 -11.09
N SER A 647 14.00 -2.39 -11.96
CA SER A 647 14.71 -2.50 -13.25
C SER A 647 14.34 -1.35 -14.19
N ARG A 648 13.05 -0.99 -14.29
CA ARG A 648 12.58 0.18 -15.05
C ARG A 648 13.22 1.48 -14.54
N VAL A 649 13.25 1.67 -13.22
CA VAL A 649 13.88 2.84 -12.58
C VAL A 649 15.37 2.96 -12.94
N LEU A 650 16.14 1.88 -12.83
CA LEU A 650 17.57 1.90 -13.17
C LEU A 650 17.80 2.07 -14.66
N ALA A 651 16.97 1.44 -15.51
CA ALA A 651 17.06 1.59 -16.94
C ALA A 651 16.83 3.04 -17.36
N MET A 652 15.82 3.70 -16.79
CA MET A 652 15.50 5.10 -17.06
C MET A 652 16.60 6.05 -16.56
N ALA A 653 17.11 5.85 -15.33
CA ALA A 653 18.22 6.64 -14.80
C ALA A 653 19.48 6.54 -15.70
N ARG A 654 19.76 5.35 -16.23
CA ARG A 654 20.89 5.13 -17.14
C ARG A 654 20.62 5.66 -18.55
N ALA A 655 19.38 5.63 -19.03
CA ALA A 655 18.98 6.29 -20.28
C ALA A 655 19.26 7.80 -20.21
N TYR A 656 18.90 8.46 -19.10
CA TYR A 656 19.24 9.88 -18.90
C TYR A 656 20.74 10.15 -18.88
N GLN A 657 21.53 9.29 -18.21
CA GLN A 657 23.00 9.39 -18.25
C GLN A 657 23.54 9.26 -19.67
N ALA A 658 23.03 8.30 -20.45
CA ALA A 658 23.51 8.03 -21.80
C ALA A 658 23.25 9.20 -22.77
N ILE A 659 22.14 9.93 -22.58
CA ILE A 659 21.81 11.12 -23.38
C ILE A 659 22.53 12.38 -22.87
N GLY A 660 23.25 12.29 -21.75
CA GLY A 660 23.98 13.41 -21.16
C GLY A 660 23.09 14.41 -20.44
N ILE A 661 21.89 14.00 -20.00
CA ILE A 661 20.98 14.86 -19.24
C ILE A 661 21.23 14.66 -17.75
N SER A 662 22.03 15.55 -17.16
CA SER A 662 22.16 15.66 -15.70
C SER A 662 21.20 16.69 -15.08
N SER A 663 20.69 17.63 -15.89
CA SER A 663 19.80 18.73 -15.50
C SER A 663 18.83 19.03 -16.65
N ASN A 664 17.57 19.36 -16.35
CA ASN A 664 16.48 19.60 -17.32
C ASN A 664 16.01 18.32 -18.08
N ARG A 665 15.60 17.30 -17.31
CA ARG A 665 15.01 16.05 -17.84
C ARG A 665 13.73 16.25 -18.65
N GLU A 666 13.06 17.36 -18.40
CA GLU A 666 11.82 17.79 -19.02
C GLU A 666 11.95 18.15 -20.51
N ALA A 667 13.16 18.43 -21.00
CA ALA A 667 13.41 18.79 -22.39
C ALA A 667 13.35 17.59 -23.38
N LEU A 668 13.39 16.36 -22.87
CA LEU A 668 13.37 15.13 -23.66
C LEU A 668 12.26 14.22 -23.14
N ALA A 669 11.27 13.97 -23.98
CA ALA A 669 10.11 13.15 -23.63
C ALA A 669 10.29 11.72 -24.12
N VAL A 670 9.83 10.76 -23.32
CA VAL A 670 9.82 9.33 -23.69
C VAL A 670 8.57 9.06 -24.53
N LEU A 671 8.77 8.85 -25.82
CA LEU A 671 7.72 8.51 -26.78
C LEU A 671 7.30 7.04 -26.66
N SER A 672 8.26 6.12 -26.60
CA SER A 672 8.01 4.68 -26.49
C SER A 672 8.92 4.06 -25.42
N PHE A 673 8.35 3.15 -24.62
CA PHE A 673 9.08 2.29 -23.69
C PHE A 673 8.49 0.89 -23.73
N ARG A 674 9.34 -0.11 -23.94
CA ARG A 674 8.93 -1.52 -23.96
C ARG A 674 10.08 -2.45 -23.59
N ALA A 675 9.73 -3.61 -23.03
CA ALA A 675 10.63 -4.75 -23.00
C ALA A 675 10.96 -5.22 -24.43
N VAL A 676 12.13 -5.83 -24.61
CA VAL A 676 12.67 -6.23 -25.91
C VAL A 676 13.04 -7.70 -25.88
N ASP A 677 12.54 -8.47 -26.85
CA ASP A 677 13.02 -9.84 -27.03
C ASP A 677 14.48 -9.81 -27.56
N PRO A 678 15.42 -10.57 -26.97
CA PRO A 678 16.80 -10.64 -27.44
C PRO A 678 16.98 -11.00 -28.93
N ASN A 679 15.95 -11.57 -29.56
CA ASN A 679 15.92 -11.96 -30.96
C ASN A 679 15.27 -10.91 -31.88
N GLU A 680 14.84 -9.76 -31.36
CA GLU A 680 14.32 -8.68 -32.20
C GLU A 680 15.37 -8.17 -33.18
N GLY A 681 14.98 -8.02 -34.45
CA GLY A 681 15.88 -7.64 -35.53
C GLY A 681 16.59 -6.30 -35.32
N GLU A 682 15.90 -5.29 -34.79
CA GLU A 682 16.51 -3.97 -34.53
C GLU A 682 17.62 -4.05 -33.46
N LEU A 683 17.41 -4.84 -32.40
CA LEU A 683 18.44 -5.08 -31.39
C LEU A 683 19.61 -5.89 -31.97
N GLN A 684 19.34 -6.94 -32.73
CA GLN A 684 20.39 -7.75 -33.36
C GLN A 684 21.26 -6.90 -34.30
N GLU A 685 20.65 -6.03 -35.10
CA GLU A 685 21.35 -5.07 -35.94
C GLU A 685 22.20 -4.11 -35.11
N ALA A 686 21.63 -3.52 -34.06
CA ALA A 686 22.33 -2.60 -33.17
C ALA A 686 23.56 -3.24 -32.51
N GLN A 687 23.43 -4.49 -32.04
CA GLN A 687 24.52 -5.26 -31.44
C GLN A 687 25.59 -5.65 -32.47
N ALA A 688 25.19 -6.01 -33.69
CA ALA A 688 26.11 -6.34 -34.77
C ALA A 688 26.93 -5.12 -35.23
N GLN A 689 26.29 -3.96 -35.38
CA GLN A 689 26.98 -2.73 -35.78
C GLN A 689 27.96 -2.22 -34.73
N THR A 690 27.63 -2.38 -33.44
CA THR A 690 28.46 -1.89 -32.33
C THR A 690 29.48 -2.92 -31.82
N GLY A 691 29.29 -4.20 -32.15
CA GLY A 691 30.07 -5.31 -31.58
C GLY A 691 29.80 -5.53 -30.08
N VAL A 692 28.68 -5.04 -29.56
CA VAL A 692 28.30 -5.13 -28.13
C VAL A 692 27.06 -5.97 -27.99
N ARG A 693 27.10 -6.96 -27.09
CA ARG A 693 25.92 -7.75 -26.71
C ARG A 693 25.41 -7.31 -25.35
N LEU A 694 24.18 -6.81 -25.30
CA LEU A 694 23.50 -6.47 -24.05
C LEU A 694 23.05 -7.75 -23.33
N GLN A 695 22.91 -7.68 -22.01
CA GLN A 695 22.57 -8.80 -21.12
C GLN A 695 21.49 -8.37 -20.12
N GLY A 696 20.91 -9.32 -19.40
CA GLY A 696 19.86 -9.03 -18.40
C GLY A 696 18.54 -8.60 -19.03
N ASN A 697 17.69 -7.92 -18.26
CA ASN A 697 16.45 -7.34 -18.77
C ASN A 697 16.76 -6.27 -19.81
N LEU A 698 16.16 -6.41 -20.99
CA LEU A 698 16.42 -5.54 -22.13
C LEU A 698 15.21 -4.65 -22.37
N TYR A 699 15.45 -3.35 -22.43
CA TYR A 699 14.42 -2.36 -22.72
C TYR A 699 14.81 -1.50 -23.93
N ARG A 700 13.80 -1.12 -24.71
CA ARG A 700 13.92 -0.13 -25.78
C ARG A 700 13.24 1.14 -25.32
N PHE A 701 13.98 2.24 -25.42
CA PHE A 701 13.45 3.58 -25.26
C PHE A 701 13.46 4.28 -26.60
N GLU A 702 12.42 5.06 -26.86
CA GLU A 702 12.41 6.09 -27.89
C GLU A 702 12.14 7.43 -27.23
N PHE A 703 13.13 8.29 -27.27
CA PHE A 703 13.02 9.67 -26.84
C PHE A 703 12.82 10.58 -28.03
N TYR A 704 12.21 11.73 -27.79
CA TYR A 704 12.29 12.83 -28.73
C TYR A 704 12.44 14.17 -28.03
N ARG A 705 13.12 15.09 -28.70
CA ARG A 705 13.25 16.47 -28.24
C ARG A 705 12.00 17.24 -28.64
N ARG A 706 11.28 17.76 -27.63
CA ARG A 706 10.09 18.59 -27.83
C ARG A 706 10.47 19.90 -28.51
N GLY A 707 9.85 20.18 -29.65
CA GLY A 707 9.89 21.48 -30.30
C GLY A 707 8.73 22.37 -29.86
N ARG A 708 8.22 23.18 -30.78
CA ARG A 708 7.12 24.10 -30.50
C ARG A 708 5.83 23.35 -30.20
N GLU A 709 5.08 23.86 -29.23
CA GLU A 709 3.69 23.47 -28.98
C GLU A 709 2.77 24.05 -30.07
N LEU A 710 1.94 23.22 -30.68
CA LEU A 710 0.97 23.59 -31.70
C LEU A 710 -0.44 23.20 -31.23
N GLN A 711 -1.41 24.08 -31.47
CA GLN A 711 -2.81 23.77 -31.19
C GLN A 711 -3.31 22.62 -32.07
N HIS A 712 -4.18 21.79 -31.50
CA HIS A 712 -4.90 20.77 -32.25
C HIS A 712 -6.08 21.43 -32.98
N ASP A 713 -6.37 21.06 -34.23
CA ASP A 713 -7.28 21.86 -35.06
C ASP A 713 -8.76 21.73 -34.67
N SER A 714 -9.12 20.59 -34.09
CA SER A 714 -10.53 20.22 -33.83
C SER A 714 -10.82 19.70 -32.42
N ASP A 715 -9.81 19.57 -31.57
CA ASP A 715 -9.95 18.93 -30.26
C ASP A 715 -9.16 19.74 -29.24
N ILE A 716 -9.89 20.51 -28.43
CA ILE A 716 -9.30 21.43 -27.44
C ILE A 716 -8.56 20.67 -26.33
N THR A 717 -8.89 19.40 -26.10
CA THR A 717 -8.29 18.56 -25.07
C THR A 717 -6.92 18.06 -25.48
N LYS A 718 -6.54 18.26 -26.75
CA LYS A 718 -5.29 17.76 -27.33
C LYS A 718 -4.34 18.86 -27.74
N VAL A 719 -3.08 18.45 -27.91
CA VAL A 719 -2.00 19.31 -28.34
C VAL A 719 -1.00 18.53 -29.17
N TYR A 720 -0.37 19.23 -30.11
CA TYR A 720 0.75 18.69 -30.88
C TYR A 720 2.06 19.29 -30.41
N TYR A 721 3.11 18.48 -30.36
CA TYR A 721 4.49 18.96 -30.26
C TYR A 721 5.25 18.61 -31.53
N GLU A 722 6.04 19.56 -32.01
CA GLU A 722 7.02 19.27 -33.04
C GLU A 722 8.07 18.29 -32.51
N MET A 723 8.49 17.38 -33.37
CA MET A 723 9.55 16.44 -33.09
C MET A 723 10.84 16.95 -33.72
N LEU A 724 11.77 17.45 -32.91
CA LEU A 724 13.03 18.02 -33.42
C LEU A 724 14.07 16.94 -33.72
N ASP A 725 14.22 15.99 -32.81
CA ASP A 725 15.17 14.88 -32.92
C ASP A 725 14.57 13.64 -32.26
N ARG A 726 14.91 12.45 -32.78
CA ARG A 726 14.62 11.14 -32.19
C ARG A 726 15.88 10.52 -31.62
N ILE A 727 15.79 9.85 -30.48
CA ILE A 727 16.88 9.08 -29.89
C ILE A 727 16.33 7.72 -29.49
N VAL A 728 16.85 6.65 -30.08
CA VAL A 728 16.50 5.28 -29.71
C VAL A 728 17.62 4.69 -28.87
N LEU A 729 17.28 4.11 -27.72
CA LEU A 729 18.22 3.43 -26.83
C LEU A 729 17.79 1.99 -26.60
N PHE A 730 18.77 1.09 -26.58
CA PHE A 730 18.66 -0.24 -25.96
C PHE A 730 19.45 -0.26 -24.66
N VAL A 731 18.75 -0.57 -23.57
CA VAL A 731 19.30 -0.62 -22.22
C VAL A 731 19.19 -2.04 -21.70
N GLY A 732 20.34 -2.67 -21.43
CA GLY A 732 20.44 -3.93 -20.70
C GLY A 732 21.18 -3.72 -19.38
N ALA A 733 21.82 -4.74 -18.82
CA ALA A 733 22.70 -4.65 -17.66
C ALA A 733 23.88 -3.66 -17.87
N PRO A 734 24.41 -3.03 -16.80
CA PRO A 734 25.58 -2.17 -16.90
C PRO A 734 26.82 -2.93 -17.39
N PRO A 735 27.81 -2.25 -18.00
CA PRO A 735 27.97 -0.79 -18.07
C PRO A 735 27.64 -0.19 -19.44
N ARG A 736 27.02 -0.92 -20.38
CA ARG A 736 26.84 -0.44 -21.77
C ARG A 736 25.37 -0.24 -22.13
N ILE A 737 25.14 0.78 -22.95
CA ILE A 737 23.88 1.09 -23.65
C ILE A 737 24.20 1.23 -25.12
N ILE A 738 23.27 0.84 -25.99
CA ILE A 738 23.39 1.09 -27.43
C ILE A 738 22.39 2.19 -27.80
N ALA A 739 22.86 3.23 -28.50
CA ALA A 739 22.10 4.43 -28.80
C ALA A 739 22.16 4.76 -30.29
N ARG A 740 21.07 5.30 -30.84
CA ARG A 740 21.02 5.88 -32.18
C ARG A 740 20.28 7.20 -32.13
N VAL A 741 20.86 8.23 -32.72
CA VAL A 741 20.22 9.55 -32.90
C VAL A 741 19.73 9.65 -34.33
N ASN A 742 18.45 9.96 -34.51
CA ASN A 742 17.77 10.02 -35.81
C ASN A 742 18.05 8.74 -36.64
N ASN A 743 18.34 8.89 -37.93
CA ASN A 743 18.71 7.78 -38.82
C ASN A 743 20.24 7.56 -38.88
N GLY A 744 20.97 7.92 -37.82
CA GLY A 744 22.42 7.71 -37.72
C GLY A 744 22.82 6.25 -37.49
N ALA A 745 24.13 6.01 -37.36
CA ALA A 745 24.66 4.70 -36.98
C ALA A 745 24.45 4.42 -35.48
N TRP A 746 24.31 3.14 -35.11
CA TRP A 746 24.29 2.72 -33.72
C TRP A 746 25.65 2.97 -33.05
N GLN A 747 25.62 3.49 -31.82
CA GLN A 747 26.80 3.79 -31.02
C GLN A 747 26.67 3.18 -29.63
N THR A 748 27.81 2.85 -29.02
CA THR A 748 27.83 2.39 -27.62
C THR A 748 28.12 3.56 -26.69
N VAL A 749 27.31 3.70 -25.65
CA VAL A 749 27.54 4.62 -24.53
C VAL A 749 27.83 3.82 -23.28
N ARG A 750 28.81 4.26 -22.49
CA ARG A 750 29.14 3.64 -21.20
C ARG A 750 28.43 4.41 -20.08
N THR A 751 27.75 3.69 -19.21
CA THR A 751 27.09 4.21 -18.00
C THR A 751 27.69 3.54 -16.77
N ASN A 752 27.54 4.19 -15.62
CA ASN A 752 27.99 3.67 -14.33
C ASN A 752 27.12 2.52 -13.84
#